data_AF-A0AAQ4RAG6-F1
#
_entry.id   AF-A0AAQ4RAG6-F1
#
_cell.length_a   1.000
_cell.length_b   1.000
_cell.length_c   1.000
_cell.angle_alpha   90.00
_cell.angle_beta   90.00
_cell.angle_gamma   90.00
#
_symmetry.space_group_name_H-M   'P 1'
#
loop_
_entity.id
_entity.type
_entity.pdbx_description
1 polymer ?
#
loop_
_entity_poly.entity_id
_entity_poly.type
_entity_poly.pdbx_seq_one_letter_code
_entity_poly.pdbx_strand_id
1 'polypeptide(L)'
;MADVPAECNIKVLCRFRPLNQSEIVRGDHFIPKFQGDDTVLVGGKSYAFDRVFPTNTTQEQVYNTCAKQIVKDVLGGYNGTIFAYGQTASGKTHTMEGKLHDPHQMGIIPRIAEDIFNHIFAMDENLEFHIKVSYFEIYMDKIRDLLDVTKTNLSVHEDKNRVPFVKGCTERFVSSPDEVMDVIDEGKAARHVAVTNMNEHSSRSHSIFLINIKQEHVETEQKLCGKLYLVDLAGSEKVSKTGAAGAVLDEAKNINKSLSALGNVISALAEGTKSHVPYRDSKMTRILQDSLGGNCRTTMFICCSPSSYNDAETKSTLMFGQRAKTIRNTASINLELTAEQWKKKFEKEKEKNKTLKDTIQKLEIELNRWRNGENVPETEQTSQEIVTPFETVEERPILDNDTSSIVVRISEEERQKYEEEIRKLYKQLDDKDDEINLQCQLVEKLKQQMMDQDELLASSKGDGDKVQAELGRLQVESDCAKAEVKEVLQALEELAINYDHKSQEVEEKGLQNQLLADQLSQKMASLMELEAELSRMQEVSGQQRKRIADVLNGLMRDLSEFSTIVGNGEIKLPVEISGAIEEEFTVARLYISKIKSEVKSMVKRCRQLENMQLECHRKMEETGRELSSCQLLISQHEAKIRSLTEYMQSVEQKKRLLEESHDSLSEELAKLQDQGKEGCVHKVARQQGESHRGLHHQQLARLRDEINEKQRIIDELTESVTNIIYNIAFVFLYVILCIHKCLLNNQARCCSSPFPSRPRGLLLASPVARELQTLHNLRKLFVQDLTSRVKKSSEMEPDDSGGSCTQKQKISFLENNLDQLTKVHKQLRPEFIILTAKPVRPKQVPVCSPTNPFYTYIRATEQANTYSNACFQGNGTQPSAPSVHCNPNSPSQVCDRRQKSLWSSPHSIPLCYLIFLMHC
;
A
#
# COMPACT_ATOMS: atom_id res chain seq x y z
N MET A 1 27.11 -25.98 -33.95
CA MET A 1 25.93 -25.58 -34.75
C MET A 1 25.16 -24.55 -33.93
N ALA A 2 24.47 -23.58 -34.54
CA ALA A 2 23.57 -22.72 -33.76
C ALA A 2 22.21 -23.44 -33.71
N ASP A 3 21.71 -23.74 -32.52
CA ASP A 3 20.43 -24.40 -32.37
C ASP A 3 19.31 -23.53 -32.96
N VAL A 4 18.36 -24.20 -33.64
CA VAL A 4 17.17 -23.54 -34.19
C VAL A 4 16.38 -22.95 -33.01
N PRO A 5 15.95 -21.68 -33.08
CA PRO A 5 15.18 -21.08 -31.99
C PRO A 5 13.93 -21.89 -31.70
N ALA A 6 13.77 -22.32 -30.44
CA ALA A 6 12.66 -23.18 -30.06
C ALA A 6 11.45 -22.32 -29.69
N GLU A 7 10.34 -22.45 -30.44
CA GLU A 7 9.05 -21.96 -29.98
C GLU A 7 8.66 -22.72 -28.70
N CYS A 8 8.47 -21.99 -27.61
CA CYS A 8 8.02 -22.53 -26.34
C CYS A 8 6.85 -21.71 -25.78
N ASN A 9 5.79 -22.38 -25.33
CA ASN A 9 4.66 -21.70 -24.71
C ASN A 9 5.03 -21.24 -23.29
N ILE A 10 4.46 -20.12 -22.84
CA ILE A 10 4.54 -19.73 -21.43
C ILE A 10 3.84 -20.78 -20.58
N LYS A 11 4.57 -21.40 -19.64
CA LYS A 11 4.00 -22.35 -18.68
C LYS A 11 3.23 -21.60 -17.61
N VAL A 12 1.98 -21.96 -17.36
CA VAL A 12 1.14 -21.36 -16.32
C VAL A 12 0.80 -22.41 -15.28
N LEU A 13 1.16 -22.15 -14.02
CA LEU A 13 0.88 -23.04 -12.89
C LEU A 13 -0.03 -22.32 -11.90
N CYS A 14 -1.15 -22.93 -11.55
CA CYS A 14 -2.05 -22.37 -10.54
C CYS A 14 -1.70 -22.92 -9.16
N ARG A 15 -1.62 -22.05 -8.14
CA ARG A 15 -1.37 -22.45 -6.75
C ARG A 15 -2.46 -21.94 -5.83
N PHE A 16 -3.14 -22.84 -5.15
CA PHE A 16 -4.05 -22.50 -4.06
C PHE A 16 -3.34 -22.65 -2.71
N ARG A 17 -3.36 -21.60 -1.89
CA ARG A 17 -2.95 -21.70 -0.48
C ARG A 17 -4.08 -22.26 0.39
N PRO A 18 -3.81 -22.77 1.61
CA PRO A 18 -4.86 -23.02 2.61
C PRO A 18 -5.69 -21.77 2.94
N LEU A 19 -6.89 -21.96 3.49
CA LEU A 19 -7.65 -20.87 4.13
C LEU A 19 -6.83 -20.31 5.31
N ASN A 20 -6.78 -18.99 5.46
CA ASN A 20 -6.10 -18.34 6.57
C ASN A 20 -7.04 -18.17 7.78
N GLN A 21 -6.48 -17.89 8.96
CA GLN A 21 -7.27 -17.78 10.20
C GLN A 21 -8.38 -16.72 10.11
N SER A 22 -8.13 -15.59 9.43
CA SER A 22 -9.10 -14.50 9.26
C SER A 22 -10.27 -14.87 8.33
N GLU A 23 -10.03 -15.71 7.32
CA GLU A 23 -11.06 -16.28 6.45
C GLU A 23 -11.89 -17.32 7.22
N ILE A 24 -11.23 -18.21 7.99
CA ILE A 24 -11.89 -19.22 8.84
C ILE A 24 -12.78 -18.58 9.89
N VAL A 25 -12.29 -17.56 10.62
CA VAL A 25 -13.05 -16.83 11.65
C VAL A 25 -14.23 -16.06 11.06
N ARG A 26 -14.14 -15.62 9.80
CA ARG A 26 -15.24 -14.97 9.06
C ARG A 26 -16.33 -15.97 8.63
N GLY A 27 -16.04 -17.27 8.66
CA GLY A 27 -16.92 -18.32 8.16
C GLY A 27 -16.81 -18.56 6.65
N ASP A 28 -15.72 -18.14 6.01
CA ASP A 28 -15.52 -18.33 4.56
C ASP A 28 -15.50 -19.83 4.19
N HIS A 29 -16.11 -20.17 3.06
CA HIS A 29 -16.17 -21.54 2.56
C HIS A 29 -15.05 -21.82 1.56
N PHE A 30 -14.59 -23.08 1.53
CA PHE A 30 -13.63 -23.57 0.56
C PHE A 30 -14.32 -23.84 -0.80
N ILE A 31 -14.02 -23.02 -1.81
CA ILE A 31 -14.71 -23.08 -3.13
C ILE A 31 -14.06 -23.94 -4.22
N PRO A 32 -12.73 -24.11 -4.35
CA PRO A 32 -12.16 -24.77 -5.51
C PRO A 32 -12.31 -26.30 -5.41
N LYS A 33 -12.59 -26.93 -6.55
CA LYS A 33 -12.62 -28.40 -6.68
C LYS A 33 -11.58 -28.83 -7.70
N PHE A 34 -10.60 -29.62 -7.28
CA PHE A 34 -9.51 -30.09 -8.13
C PHE A 34 -9.95 -31.32 -8.95
N GLN A 35 -9.54 -31.37 -10.21
CA GLN A 35 -9.75 -32.50 -11.11
C GLN A 35 -8.41 -32.84 -11.76
N GLY A 36 -7.82 -33.98 -11.40
CA GLY A 36 -6.46 -34.32 -11.80
C GLY A 36 -5.42 -33.30 -11.30
N ASP A 37 -4.29 -33.25 -12.01
CA ASP A 37 -3.11 -32.47 -11.65
C ASP A 37 -3.02 -31.11 -12.38
N ASP A 38 -3.96 -30.81 -13.27
CA ASP A 38 -3.92 -29.68 -14.21
C ASP A 38 -5.18 -28.81 -14.22
N THR A 39 -6.27 -29.25 -13.58
CA THR A 39 -7.61 -28.64 -13.74
C THR A 39 -8.27 -28.30 -12.40
N VAL A 40 -8.88 -27.11 -12.33
CA VAL A 40 -9.67 -26.65 -11.18
C VAL A 40 -11.05 -26.15 -11.59
N LEU A 41 -12.08 -26.51 -10.82
CA LEU A 41 -13.43 -25.99 -10.96
C LEU A 41 -13.69 -24.92 -9.88
N VAL A 42 -14.08 -23.73 -10.32
CA VAL A 42 -14.47 -22.60 -9.45
C VAL A 42 -15.76 -21.98 -9.97
N GLY A 43 -16.77 -21.88 -9.10
CA GLY A 43 -18.07 -21.30 -9.46
C GLY A 43 -18.78 -21.98 -10.65
N GLY A 44 -18.60 -23.30 -10.82
CA GLY A 44 -19.20 -24.08 -11.90
C GLY A 44 -18.46 -24.04 -13.25
N LYS A 45 -17.37 -23.28 -13.38
CA LYS A 45 -16.49 -23.28 -14.57
C LYS A 45 -15.21 -24.07 -14.30
N SER A 46 -14.73 -24.77 -15.32
CA SER A 46 -13.46 -25.50 -15.31
C SER A 46 -12.34 -24.66 -15.91
N TYR A 47 -11.15 -24.74 -15.33
CA TYR A 47 -9.95 -24.00 -15.71
C TYR A 47 -8.75 -24.96 -15.72
N ALA A 48 -8.16 -25.18 -16.90
CA ALA A 48 -7.00 -26.05 -17.09
C ALA A 48 -5.70 -25.24 -17.31
N PHE A 49 -4.61 -25.69 -16.69
CA PHE A 49 -3.28 -25.07 -16.67
C PHE A 49 -2.20 -26.11 -17.00
N ASP A 50 -0.91 -25.81 -16.80
CA ASP A 50 0.17 -26.81 -16.94
C ASP A 50 0.40 -27.61 -15.65
N ARG A 51 0.01 -27.03 -14.51
CA ARG A 51 -0.19 -27.72 -13.24
C ARG A 51 -1.19 -26.92 -12.38
N VAL A 52 -1.94 -27.61 -11.55
CA VAL A 52 -2.72 -27.03 -10.45
C VAL A 52 -2.24 -27.64 -9.15
N PHE A 53 -1.71 -26.79 -8.27
CA PHE A 53 -1.24 -27.17 -6.95
C PHE A 53 -2.37 -26.98 -5.92
N PRO A 54 -2.92 -28.07 -5.34
CA PRO A 54 -3.85 -28.00 -4.22
C PRO A 54 -3.15 -27.53 -2.93
N THR A 55 -3.95 -27.26 -1.90
CA THR A 55 -3.51 -26.57 -0.66
C THR A 55 -2.53 -27.34 0.22
N ASN A 56 -2.33 -28.63 -0.02
CA ASN A 56 -1.36 -29.49 0.63
C ASN A 56 0.00 -29.58 -0.10
N THR A 57 0.19 -28.84 -1.20
CA THR A 57 1.45 -28.88 -1.97
C THR A 57 2.57 -28.13 -1.24
N THR A 58 3.70 -28.81 -1.03
CA THR A 58 4.89 -28.23 -0.37
C THR A 58 5.65 -27.26 -1.28
N GLN A 59 6.48 -26.41 -0.67
CA GLN A 59 7.39 -25.50 -1.39
C GLN A 59 8.35 -26.24 -2.32
N GLU A 60 8.87 -27.38 -1.85
CA GLU A 60 9.79 -28.23 -2.59
C GLU A 60 9.14 -28.87 -3.83
N GLN A 61 7.90 -29.37 -3.70
CA GLN A 61 7.14 -29.90 -4.84
C GLN A 61 6.86 -28.83 -5.90
N VAL A 62 6.55 -27.60 -5.46
CA VAL A 62 6.38 -26.45 -6.34
C VAL A 62 7.68 -26.14 -7.08
N TYR A 63 8.81 -26.05 -6.37
CA TYR A 63 10.13 -25.80 -6.96
C TYR A 63 10.53 -26.87 -7.99
N ASN A 64 10.49 -28.14 -7.60
CA ASN A 64 10.92 -29.28 -8.43
C ASN A 64 10.08 -29.41 -9.72
N THR A 65 8.80 -29.00 -9.69
CA THR A 65 7.90 -29.11 -10.84
C THR A 65 8.19 -28.09 -11.96
N CYS A 66 8.77 -26.92 -11.65
CA CYS A 66 8.95 -25.86 -12.66
C CYS A 66 10.29 -25.13 -12.63
N ALA A 67 10.79 -24.73 -11.46
CA ALA A 67 11.93 -23.84 -11.34
C ALA A 67 13.24 -24.57 -11.64
N LYS A 68 13.35 -25.83 -11.22
CA LYS A 68 14.54 -26.68 -11.42
C LYS A 68 14.95 -26.84 -12.90
N GLN A 69 13.98 -26.89 -13.82
CA GLN A 69 14.29 -26.91 -15.26
C GLN A 69 14.76 -25.53 -15.76
N ILE A 70 14.15 -24.45 -15.30
CA ILE A 70 14.58 -23.08 -15.67
C ILE A 70 16.01 -22.82 -15.20
N VAL A 71 16.39 -23.27 -13.99
CA VAL A 71 17.78 -23.16 -13.51
C VAL A 71 18.76 -23.85 -14.46
N LYS A 72 18.46 -25.08 -14.89
CA LYS A 72 19.28 -25.80 -15.87
C LYS A 72 19.34 -25.10 -17.23
N ASP A 73 18.21 -24.56 -17.70
CA ASP A 73 18.17 -23.84 -18.97
C ASP A 73 18.98 -22.54 -18.91
N VAL A 74 18.95 -21.81 -17.77
CA VAL A 74 19.75 -20.59 -17.55
C VAL A 74 21.24 -20.90 -17.43
N LEU A 75 21.60 -21.99 -16.74
CA LEU A 75 22.98 -22.53 -16.75
C LEU A 75 23.40 -23.01 -18.15
N GLY A 76 22.47 -23.32 -19.04
CA GLY A 76 22.73 -23.57 -20.47
C GLY A 76 22.83 -22.30 -21.33
N GLY A 77 22.73 -21.11 -20.75
CA GLY A 77 22.80 -19.82 -21.45
C GLY A 77 21.48 -19.33 -22.07
N TYR A 78 20.34 -19.92 -21.75
CA TYR A 78 19.03 -19.33 -22.07
C TYR A 78 18.66 -18.22 -21.05
N ASN A 79 17.77 -17.30 -21.41
CA ASN A 79 17.08 -16.48 -20.39
C ASN A 79 15.91 -17.25 -19.79
N GLY A 80 15.61 -16.98 -18.52
CA GLY A 80 14.48 -17.54 -17.79
C GLY A 80 13.72 -16.46 -17.00
N THR A 81 12.41 -16.62 -16.85
CA THR A 81 11.60 -15.72 -16.03
C THR A 81 10.55 -16.50 -15.24
N ILE A 82 10.44 -16.21 -13.94
CA ILE A 82 9.42 -16.77 -13.05
C ILE A 82 8.61 -15.63 -12.45
N PHE A 83 7.32 -15.59 -12.76
CA PHE A 83 6.35 -14.64 -12.22
C PHE A 83 5.53 -15.24 -11.08
N ALA A 84 5.18 -14.44 -10.08
CA ALA A 84 4.05 -14.69 -9.19
C ALA A 84 2.99 -13.58 -9.35
N TYR A 85 1.75 -13.97 -9.67
CA TYR A 85 0.61 -13.09 -9.92
C TYR A 85 -0.61 -13.49 -9.06
N GLY A 86 -1.50 -12.53 -8.79
CA GLY A 86 -2.74 -12.73 -8.02
C GLY A 86 -2.97 -11.65 -6.96
N GLN A 87 -4.10 -11.73 -6.26
CA GLN A 87 -4.46 -10.72 -5.24
C GLN A 87 -3.47 -10.68 -4.05
N THR A 88 -3.52 -9.60 -3.27
CA THR A 88 -2.86 -9.51 -1.97
C THR A 88 -3.30 -10.65 -1.05
N ALA A 89 -2.34 -11.16 -0.28
CA ALA A 89 -2.48 -12.36 0.54
C ALA A 89 -2.95 -13.62 -0.21
N SER A 90 -2.70 -13.76 -1.53
CA SER A 90 -2.97 -15.03 -2.25
C SER A 90 -1.83 -16.06 -2.16
N GLY A 91 -0.63 -15.65 -1.74
CA GLY A 91 0.54 -16.53 -1.59
C GLY A 91 1.72 -16.26 -2.52
N LYS A 92 1.77 -15.11 -3.21
CA LYS A 92 2.84 -14.73 -4.16
C LYS A 92 4.24 -14.73 -3.51
N THR A 93 4.48 -13.84 -2.55
CA THR A 93 5.74 -13.74 -1.78
C THR A 93 6.08 -15.05 -1.04
N HIS A 94 5.06 -15.77 -0.52
CA HIS A 94 5.29 -17.10 0.06
C HIS A 94 5.80 -18.11 -0.98
N THR A 95 5.38 -18.02 -2.24
CA THR A 95 5.87 -18.86 -3.33
C THR A 95 7.28 -18.45 -3.77
N MET A 96 7.54 -17.16 -3.93
CA MET A 96 8.82 -16.64 -4.40
C MET A 96 9.92 -16.76 -3.33
N GLU A 97 9.70 -16.26 -2.12
CA GLU A 97 10.70 -16.22 -1.04
C GLU A 97 10.42 -17.26 0.04
N GLY A 98 9.15 -17.42 0.43
CA GLY A 98 8.77 -18.25 1.57
C GLY A 98 9.33 -17.71 2.89
N LYS A 99 9.86 -18.61 3.73
CA LYS A 99 10.75 -18.26 4.83
C LYS A 99 12.18 -18.58 4.41
N LEU A 100 13.01 -17.57 4.16
CA LEU A 100 14.33 -17.73 3.54
C LEU A 100 15.21 -18.79 4.26
N HIS A 101 15.30 -18.69 5.58
CA HIS A 101 16.17 -19.52 6.43
C HIS A 101 15.51 -20.80 6.98
N ASP A 102 14.38 -21.25 6.41
CA ASP A 102 13.65 -22.46 6.84
C ASP A 102 13.71 -23.50 5.70
N PRO A 103 14.50 -24.60 5.81
CA PRO A 103 14.70 -25.55 4.71
C PRO A 103 13.41 -26.15 4.10
N HIS A 104 12.32 -26.23 4.87
CA HIS A 104 11.04 -26.76 4.41
C HIS A 104 10.08 -25.67 3.91
N GLN A 105 10.19 -24.44 4.43
CA GLN A 105 9.30 -23.32 4.08
C GLN A 105 9.92 -22.29 3.14
N MET A 106 11.22 -22.39 2.82
CA MET A 106 11.89 -21.56 1.82
C MET A 106 11.26 -21.75 0.43
N GLY A 107 11.07 -20.63 -0.28
CA GLY A 107 10.38 -20.55 -1.57
C GLY A 107 11.26 -20.87 -2.76
N ILE A 108 10.91 -20.31 -3.91
CA ILE A 108 11.61 -20.54 -5.18
C ILE A 108 13.00 -19.88 -5.20
N ILE A 109 13.10 -18.58 -4.88
CA ILE A 109 14.35 -17.80 -4.94
C ILE A 109 15.49 -18.45 -4.11
N PRO A 110 15.32 -18.77 -2.81
CA PRO A 110 16.38 -19.40 -2.03
C PRO A 110 16.80 -20.77 -2.58
N ARG A 111 15.85 -21.60 -3.04
CA ARG A 111 16.15 -22.89 -3.68
C ARG A 111 16.84 -22.76 -5.04
N ILE A 112 16.57 -21.67 -5.77
CA ILE A 112 17.29 -21.33 -7.01
C ILE A 112 18.75 -20.99 -6.68
N ALA A 113 19.02 -20.23 -5.63
CA ALA A 113 20.38 -19.91 -5.21
C ALA A 113 21.16 -21.20 -4.87
N GLU A 114 20.60 -22.06 -4.01
CA GLU A 114 21.19 -23.36 -3.67
C GLU A 114 21.46 -24.23 -4.92
N ASP A 115 20.45 -24.47 -5.77
CA ASP A 115 20.62 -25.33 -6.94
C ASP A 115 21.60 -24.74 -7.98
N ILE A 116 21.71 -23.41 -8.14
CA ILE A 116 22.71 -22.79 -9.03
C ILE A 116 24.12 -23.16 -8.57
N PHE A 117 24.46 -22.87 -7.31
CA PHE A 117 25.80 -23.15 -6.78
C PHE A 117 26.08 -24.66 -6.71
N ASN A 118 25.09 -25.49 -6.33
CA ASN A 118 25.21 -26.95 -6.36
C ASN A 118 25.50 -27.50 -7.77
N HIS A 119 24.94 -26.90 -8.83
CA HIS A 119 25.32 -27.29 -10.20
C HIS A 119 26.72 -26.79 -10.55
N ILE A 120 27.10 -25.56 -10.19
CA ILE A 120 28.44 -25.00 -10.46
C ILE A 120 29.53 -25.84 -9.80
N PHE A 121 29.36 -26.25 -8.54
CA PHE A 121 30.29 -27.14 -7.83
C PHE A 121 30.35 -28.57 -8.41
N ALA A 122 29.44 -28.94 -9.32
CA ALA A 122 29.38 -30.22 -10.01
C ALA A 122 29.65 -30.12 -11.53
N MET A 123 30.03 -28.94 -12.02
CA MET A 123 30.40 -28.70 -13.42
C MET A 123 31.88 -29.00 -13.67
N ASP A 124 32.29 -28.94 -14.94
CA ASP A 124 33.67 -29.11 -15.39
C ASP A 124 34.59 -28.03 -14.80
N GLU A 125 35.80 -28.41 -14.37
CA GLU A 125 36.83 -27.49 -13.86
C GLU A 125 37.27 -26.45 -14.91
N ASN A 126 37.00 -26.72 -16.20
CA ASN A 126 37.28 -25.81 -17.32
C ASN A 126 36.23 -24.68 -17.51
N LEU A 127 35.20 -24.58 -16.66
CA LEU A 127 34.17 -23.54 -16.73
C LEU A 127 34.32 -22.52 -15.59
N GLU A 128 34.70 -21.29 -15.93
CA GLU A 128 34.74 -20.17 -14.99
C GLU A 128 33.37 -19.47 -14.92
N PHE A 129 32.80 -19.34 -13.72
CA PHE A 129 31.48 -18.73 -13.51
C PHE A 129 31.58 -17.35 -12.85
N HIS A 130 30.83 -16.40 -13.40
CA HIS A 130 30.68 -15.04 -12.89
C HIS A 130 29.18 -14.76 -12.66
N ILE A 131 28.75 -14.84 -11.40
CA ILE A 131 27.36 -14.58 -11.01
C ILE A 131 27.22 -13.14 -10.51
N LYS A 132 26.22 -12.44 -11.05
CA LYS A 132 25.80 -11.12 -10.58
C LYS A 132 24.34 -11.13 -10.17
N VAL A 133 24.02 -10.38 -9.12
CA VAL A 133 22.65 -10.16 -8.66
C VAL A 133 22.30 -8.68 -8.63
N SER A 134 21.04 -8.38 -8.97
CA SER A 134 20.42 -7.05 -8.81
C SER A 134 19.05 -7.21 -8.20
N TYR A 135 18.70 -6.33 -7.26
CA TYR A 135 17.39 -6.35 -6.62
C TYR A 135 16.79 -4.94 -6.61
N PHE A 136 15.62 -4.79 -7.22
CA PHE A 136 14.94 -3.51 -7.31
C PHE A 136 13.43 -3.70 -7.22
N GLU A 137 12.73 -2.64 -6.83
CA GLU A 137 11.27 -2.59 -6.83
C GLU A 137 10.73 -1.55 -7.82
N ILE A 138 9.51 -1.79 -8.30
CA ILE A 138 8.74 -0.86 -9.12
C ILE A 138 7.52 -0.43 -8.31
N TYR A 139 7.50 0.82 -7.90
CA TYR A 139 6.40 1.45 -7.15
C TYR A 139 6.01 2.76 -7.83
N MET A 140 4.71 2.96 -8.06
CA MET A 140 4.18 4.11 -8.82
C MET A 140 4.89 4.36 -10.18
N ASP A 141 5.25 3.29 -10.91
CA ASP A 141 6.01 3.33 -12.18
C ASP A 141 7.42 3.98 -12.06
N LYS A 142 7.92 4.14 -10.82
CA LYS A 142 9.31 4.50 -10.50
C LYS A 142 10.07 3.24 -10.09
N ILE A 143 11.29 3.09 -10.62
CA ILE A 143 12.18 1.99 -10.23
C ILE A 143 13.05 2.47 -9.08
N ARG A 144 13.11 1.73 -7.98
CA ARG A 144 13.98 2.00 -6.84
C ARG A 144 14.91 0.81 -6.64
N ASP A 145 16.20 1.09 -6.57
CA ASP A 145 17.19 0.08 -6.22
C ASP A 145 17.02 -0.31 -4.75
N LEU A 146 16.96 -1.62 -4.46
CA LEU A 146 16.87 -2.13 -3.09
C LEU A 146 18.26 -2.39 -2.49
N LEU A 147 19.31 -2.39 -3.32
CA LEU A 147 20.70 -2.60 -2.92
C LEU A 147 21.49 -1.28 -2.77
N ASP A 148 20.84 -0.15 -3.08
CA ASP A 148 21.31 1.21 -2.85
C ASP A 148 20.11 2.16 -2.80
N VAL A 149 19.61 2.43 -1.60
CA VAL A 149 18.39 3.21 -1.39
C VAL A 149 18.47 4.66 -1.89
N THR A 150 19.67 5.18 -2.20
CA THR A 150 19.85 6.51 -2.78
C THR A 150 19.38 6.57 -4.25
N LYS A 151 19.46 5.43 -4.95
CA LYS A 151 19.11 5.30 -6.38
C LYS A 151 17.61 5.12 -6.57
N THR A 152 16.91 6.26 -6.58
CA THR A 152 15.46 6.31 -6.82
C THR A 152 15.13 6.72 -8.27
N ASN A 153 13.96 6.29 -8.73
CA ASN A 153 13.43 6.56 -10.08
C ASN A 153 14.37 6.22 -11.25
N LEU A 154 15.02 5.06 -11.23
CA LEU A 154 15.86 4.58 -12.33
C LEU A 154 15.08 4.46 -13.65
N SER A 155 15.84 4.49 -14.76
CA SER A 155 15.33 4.57 -16.13
C SER A 155 15.67 3.33 -16.96
N VAL A 156 14.68 2.83 -17.71
CA VAL A 156 14.85 1.67 -18.59
C VAL A 156 15.42 2.13 -19.94
N HIS A 157 16.61 1.62 -20.25
CA HIS A 157 17.31 1.81 -21.52
C HIS A 157 17.29 0.51 -22.33
N GLU A 158 17.63 0.60 -23.60
CA GLU A 158 17.77 -0.54 -24.53
C GLU A 158 19.26 -0.61 -24.92
N ASP A 159 19.85 -1.82 -24.97
CA ASP A 159 21.24 -2.01 -25.37
C ASP A 159 21.43 -2.02 -26.90
N LYS A 160 22.66 -2.28 -27.39
CA LYS A 160 22.97 -2.34 -28.82
C LYS A 160 22.14 -3.39 -29.59
N ASN A 161 21.68 -4.43 -28.89
CA ASN A 161 20.86 -5.53 -29.42
C ASN A 161 19.36 -5.31 -29.14
N ARG A 162 18.98 -4.12 -28.67
CA ARG A 162 17.63 -3.74 -28.22
C ARG A 162 17.11 -4.52 -27.00
N VAL A 163 18.00 -5.13 -26.22
CA VAL A 163 17.62 -5.80 -24.97
C VAL A 163 17.42 -4.74 -23.87
N PRO A 164 16.28 -4.70 -23.17
CA PRO A 164 16.01 -3.71 -22.14
C PRO A 164 16.83 -3.97 -20.86
N PHE A 165 17.33 -2.90 -20.24
CA PHE A 165 18.03 -2.94 -18.96
C PHE A 165 17.76 -1.69 -18.12
N VAL A 166 17.95 -1.80 -16.80
CA VAL A 166 17.79 -0.66 -15.86
C VAL A 166 19.12 0.06 -15.72
N LYS A 167 19.24 1.26 -16.29
CA LYS A 167 20.50 2.03 -16.25
C LYS A 167 20.76 2.51 -14.83
N GLY A 168 21.97 2.23 -14.33
CA GLY A 168 22.43 2.63 -12.99
C GLY A 168 21.98 1.72 -11.86
N CYS A 169 21.23 0.64 -12.13
CA CYS A 169 20.91 -0.37 -11.11
C CYS A 169 22.19 -1.08 -10.65
N THR A 170 22.25 -1.37 -9.35
CA THR A 170 23.39 -2.01 -8.71
C THR A 170 23.46 -3.49 -9.09
N GLU A 171 24.60 -3.91 -9.64
CA GLU A 171 24.96 -5.31 -9.84
C GLU A 171 26.02 -5.68 -8.80
N ARG A 172 25.74 -6.66 -7.94
CA ARG A 172 26.73 -7.22 -7.00
C ARG A 172 27.19 -8.58 -7.49
N PHE A 173 28.49 -8.85 -7.41
CA PHE A 173 29.00 -10.21 -7.57
C PHE A 173 28.68 -11.02 -6.31
N VAL A 174 28.41 -12.31 -6.49
CA VAL A 174 28.14 -13.27 -5.42
C VAL A 174 28.90 -14.57 -5.66
N SER A 175 29.53 -15.11 -4.62
CA SER A 175 30.37 -16.31 -4.68
C SER A 175 29.81 -17.52 -3.93
N SER A 176 28.75 -17.33 -3.16
CA SER A 176 28.10 -18.37 -2.35
C SER A 176 26.57 -18.20 -2.28
N PRO A 177 25.80 -19.26 -1.92
CA PRO A 177 24.37 -19.15 -1.65
C PRO A 177 24.07 -18.16 -0.53
N ASP A 178 24.92 -18.12 0.51
CA ASP A 178 24.74 -17.26 1.68
C ASP A 178 24.79 -15.77 1.30
N GLU A 179 25.75 -15.36 0.47
CA GLU A 179 25.81 -14.00 -0.08
C GLU A 179 24.55 -13.63 -0.88
N VAL A 180 23.91 -14.59 -1.56
CA VAL A 180 22.64 -14.35 -2.25
C VAL A 180 21.51 -14.12 -1.24
N MET A 181 21.48 -14.85 -0.13
CA MET A 181 20.51 -14.62 0.94
C MET A 181 20.72 -13.26 1.61
N ASP A 182 21.97 -12.87 1.89
CA ASP A 182 22.32 -11.57 2.49
C ASP A 182 21.83 -10.40 1.61
N VAL A 183 22.03 -10.50 0.29
CA VAL A 183 21.53 -9.49 -0.68
C VAL A 183 20.00 -9.42 -0.69
N ILE A 184 19.30 -10.55 -0.51
CA ILE A 184 17.84 -10.59 -0.41
C ILE A 184 17.36 -9.96 0.91
N ASP A 185 17.99 -10.30 2.03
CA ASP A 185 17.62 -9.77 3.36
C ASP A 185 17.92 -8.27 3.46
N GLU A 186 19.04 -7.78 2.90
CA GLU A 186 19.32 -6.33 2.81
C GLU A 186 18.24 -5.63 1.98
N GLY A 187 17.93 -6.14 0.78
CA GLY A 187 16.90 -5.53 -0.05
C GLY A 187 15.51 -5.55 0.58
N LYS A 188 15.21 -6.56 1.40
CA LYS A 188 13.99 -6.63 2.21
C LYS A 188 14.00 -5.63 3.35
N ALA A 189 15.13 -5.39 4.01
CA ALA A 189 15.26 -4.32 5.01
C ALA A 189 15.07 -2.93 4.36
N ALA A 190 15.71 -2.68 3.22
CA ALA A 190 15.55 -1.46 2.42
C ALA A 190 14.10 -1.23 1.93
N ARG A 191 13.36 -2.31 1.68
CA ARG A 191 11.92 -2.30 1.39
C ARG A 191 11.08 -1.98 2.64
N HIS A 192 11.42 -2.53 3.81
CA HIS A 192 10.71 -2.25 5.07
C HIS A 192 10.89 -0.79 5.54
N VAL A 193 12.07 -0.19 5.39
CA VAL A 193 12.28 1.24 5.73
C VAL A 193 11.39 2.17 4.89
N ALA A 194 11.03 1.77 3.66
CA ALA A 194 10.03 2.49 2.86
C ALA A 194 8.59 2.27 3.37
N VAL A 195 8.24 1.05 3.76
CA VAL A 195 6.93 0.69 4.37
C VAL A 195 6.64 1.55 5.61
N THR A 196 7.63 1.71 6.50
CA THR A 196 7.45 2.48 7.75
C THR A 196 7.22 3.97 7.53
N ASN A 197 7.68 4.52 6.40
CA ASN A 197 7.42 5.92 6.03
C ASN A 197 6.07 6.11 5.30
N MET A 198 5.58 5.12 4.54
CA MET A 198 4.30 5.20 3.82
C MET A 198 3.61 3.82 3.62
N ASN A 199 2.74 3.43 4.56
CA ASN A 199 1.74 2.35 4.44
C ASN A 199 2.27 0.92 4.11
N GLU A 200 1.35 -0.05 4.05
CA GLU A 200 1.59 -1.49 3.80
C GLU A 200 2.08 -1.80 2.36
N HIS A 201 3.30 -1.36 2.05
CA HIS A 201 3.88 -1.25 0.70
C HIS A 201 4.17 -2.61 0.00
N SER A 202 4.35 -3.72 0.72
CA SER A 202 4.70 -5.02 0.12
C SER A 202 3.62 -5.58 -0.83
N SER A 203 2.36 -5.22 -0.58
CA SER A 203 1.22 -5.53 -1.46
C SER A 203 1.15 -4.64 -2.72
N ARG A 204 1.97 -3.59 -2.76
CA ARG A 204 1.80 -2.41 -3.63
C ARG A 204 2.99 -2.10 -4.54
N SER A 205 4.18 -2.64 -4.26
CA SER A 205 5.31 -2.62 -5.19
C SER A 205 5.56 -3.98 -5.82
N HIS A 206 6.05 -3.99 -7.07
CA HIS A 206 6.56 -5.21 -7.71
C HIS A 206 8.03 -5.36 -7.36
N SER A 207 8.46 -6.52 -6.89
CA SER A 207 9.87 -6.82 -6.63
C SER A 207 10.45 -7.68 -7.74
N ILE A 208 11.61 -7.29 -8.25
CA ILE A 208 12.33 -7.99 -9.32
C ILE A 208 13.74 -8.29 -8.82
N PHE A 209 14.00 -9.57 -8.57
CA PHE A 209 15.34 -10.10 -8.30
C PHE A 209 15.89 -10.68 -9.60
N LEU A 210 17.03 -10.17 -10.07
CA LEU A 210 17.69 -10.62 -11.29
C LEU A 210 18.97 -11.35 -10.90
N ILE A 211 19.11 -12.60 -11.36
CA ILE A 211 20.37 -13.34 -11.33
C ILE A 211 20.91 -13.39 -12.76
N ASN A 212 22.15 -12.96 -12.95
CA ASN A 212 22.84 -12.95 -14.23
C ASN A 212 24.06 -13.87 -14.11
N ILE A 213 24.00 -15.03 -14.76
CA ILE A 213 25.06 -16.04 -14.76
C ILE A 213 25.81 -15.92 -16.08
N LYS A 214 27.06 -15.43 -16.01
CA LYS A 214 28.02 -15.61 -17.08
C LYS A 214 28.87 -16.84 -16.79
N GLN A 215 29.17 -17.61 -17.82
CA GLN A 215 30.17 -18.68 -17.77
C GLN A 215 31.12 -18.56 -18.96
N GLU A 216 32.35 -18.96 -18.77
CA GLU A 216 33.40 -18.93 -19.78
C GLU A 216 34.17 -20.25 -19.76
N HIS A 217 34.22 -20.93 -20.90
CA HIS A 217 35.03 -22.13 -21.03
C HIS A 217 36.48 -21.73 -21.30
N VAL A 218 37.39 -22.09 -20.40
CA VAL A 218 38.80 -21.63 -20.41
C VAL A 218 39.52 -22.06 -21.70
N GLU A 219 39.38 -23.32 -22.14
CA GLU A 219 40.06 -23.78 -23.36
C GLU A 219 39.49 -23.26 -24.68
N THR A 220 38.16 -23.12 -24.79
CA THR A 220 37.50 -22.75 -26.06
C THR A 220 37.12 -21.27 -26.14
N GLU A 221 37.44 -20.49 -25.09
CA GLU A 221 37.05 -19.09 -24.86
C GLU A 221 35.54 -18.83 -25.07
N GLN A 222 34.70 -19.86 -24.91
CA GLN A 222 33.28 -19.78 -25.24
C GLN A 222 32.50 -19.19 -24.08
N LYS A 223 31.89 -18.02 -24.28
CA LYS A 223 31.14 -17.29 -23.24
C LYS A 223 29.63 -17.48 -23.43
N LEU A 224 28.93 -17.91 -22.37
CA LEU A 224 27.47 -18.04 -22.32
C LEU A 224 26.90 -17.13 -21.23
N CYS A 225 25.70 -16.58 -21.45
CA CYS A 225 25.10 -15.56 -20.57
C CYS A 225 23.61 -15.83 -20.31
N GLY A 226 23.28 -16.41 -19.15
CA GLY A 226 21.90 -16.66 -18.75
C GLY A 226 21.37 -15.61 -17.77
N LYS A 227 20.27 -14.93 -18.11
CA LYS A 227 19.56 -14.03 -17.18
C LYS A 227 18.29 -14.67 -16.64
N LEU A 228 18.13 -14.66 -15.32
CA LEU A 228 16.98 -15.20 -14.61
C LEU A 228 16.26 -14.10 -13.82
N TYR A 229 15.06 -13.72 -14.29
CA TYR A 229 14.19 -12.75 -13.64
C TYR A 229 13.20 -13.46 -12.70
N LEU A 230 13.26 -13.13 -11.41
CA LEU A 230 12.39 -13.66 -10.38
C LEU A 230 11.51 -12.51 -9.87
N VAL A 231 10.21 -12.58 -10.18
CA VAL A 231 9.29 -11.45 -10.11
C VAL A 231 8.11 -11.72 -9.18
N ASP A 232 8.06 -11.02 -8.04
CA ASP A 232 6.89 -10.97 -7.16
C ASP A 232 6.08 -9.70 -7.49
N LEU A 233 4.95 -9.87 -8.16
CA LEU A 233 4.11 -8.74 -8.59
C LEU A 233 3.31 -8.17 -7.40
N ALA A 234 2.80 -6.95 -7.54
CA ALA A 234 1.84 -6.35 -6.61
C ALA A 234 0.48 -7.09 -6.62
N GLY A 235 -0.41 -6.73 -5.69
CA GLY A 235 -1.80 -7.20 -5.63
C GLY A 235 -2.59 -6.90 -6.91
N SER A 236 -3.22 -7.92 -7.49
CA SER A 236 -4.07 -7.79 -8.67
C SER A 236 -5.53 -7.40 -8.38
N GLU A 237 -5.88 -7.18 -7.12
CA GLU A 237 -7.24 -6.84 -6.71
C GLU A 237 -7.68 -5.45 -7.18
N LYS A 238 -8.98 -5.33 -7.44
CA LYS A 238 -9.56 -4.06 -7.90
C LYS A 238 -9.52 -3.00 -6.80
N VAL A 239 -9.11 -1.78 -7.17
CA VAL A 239 -9.11 -0.58 -6.31
C VAL A 239 -10.46 -0.35 -5.60
N SER A 240 -11.58 -0.72 -6.24
CA SER A 240 -12.92 -0.62 -5.63
C SER A 240 -13.13 -1.49 -4.39
N LYS A 241 -12.32 -2.54 -4.17
CA LYS A 241 -12.35 -3.37 -2.96
C LYS A 241 -11.54 -2.79 -1.80
N THR A 242 -10.56 -1.93 -2.06
CA THR A 242 -9.64 -1.44 -1.01
C THR A 242 -10.22 -0.27 -0.22
N GLY A 243 -11.29 0.37 -0.71
CA GLY A 243 -11.91 1.54 -0.07
C GLY A 243 -10.99 2.77 -0.04
N ALA A 244 -9.92 2.78 -0.85
CA ALA A 244 -8.93 3.84 -0.86
C ALA A 244 -9.51 5.19 -1.31
N ALA A 245 -9.11 6.26 -0.62
CA ALA A 245 -9.49 7.64 -0.92
C ALA A 245 -8.25 8.55 -0.84
N GLY A 246 -8.32 9.73 -1.47
CA GLY A 246 -7.21 10.69 -1.52
C GLY A 246 -5.95 10.10 -2.19
N ALA A 247 -4.76 10.45 -1.69
CA ALA A 247 -3.48 10.01 -2.26
C ALA A 247 -3.34 8.48 -2.40
N VAL A 248 -3.95 7.70 -1.49
CA VAL A 248 -3.95 6.23 -1.53
C VAL A 248 -4.72 5.68 -2.74
N LEU A 249 -5.70 6.43 -3.25
CA LEU A 249 -6.43 6.07 -4.47
C LEU A 249 -5.54 6.23 -5.71
N ASP A 250 -4.75 7.31 -5.80
CA ASP A 250 -3.87 7.56 -6.94
C ASP A 250 -2.63 6.66 -6.94
N GLU A 251 -2.13 6.31 -5.76
CA GLU A 251 -1.20 5.20 -5.55
C GLU A 251 -1.78 3.89 -6.13
N ALA A 252 -2.98 3.48 -5.68
CA ALA A 252 -3.64 2.25 -6.12
C ALA A 252 -3.96 2.22 -7.63
N LYS A 253 -4.27 3.38 -8.25
CA LYS A 253 -4.39 3.53 -9.71
C LYS A 253 -3.06 3.25 -10.41
N ASN A 254 -1.96 3.84 -9.96
CA ASN A 254 -0.65 3.67 -10.60
C ASN A 254 -0.09 2.24 -10.48
N ILE A 255 -0.36 1.56 -9.38
CA ILE A 255 -0.04 0.14 -9.23
C ILE A 255 -0.82 -0.69 -10.26
N ASN A 256 -2.13 -0.45 -10.34
CA ASN A 256 -2.98 -1.10 -11.34
C ASN A 256 -2.65 -0.70 -12.79
N LYS A 257 -2.06 0.47 -13.07
CA LYS A 257 -1.56 0.85 -14.40
C LYS A 257 -0.57 -0.19 -14.93
N SER A 258 0.43 -0.55 -14.12
CA SER A 258 1.45 -1.54 -14.50
C SER A 258 0.88 -2.95 -14.72
N LEU A 259 -0.05 -3.41 -13.87
CA LEU A 259 -0.74 -4.69 -14.07
C LEU A 259 -1.72 -4.67 -15.26
N SER A 260 -2.31 -3.51 -15.57
CA SER A 260 -3.18 -3.33 -16.74
C SER A 260 -2.37 -3.33 -18.03
N ALA A 261 -1.21 -2.66 -18.05
CA ALA A 261 -0.24 -2.72 -19.14
C ALA A 261 0.21 -4.16 -19.41
N LEU A 262 0.53 -4.91 -18.35
CA LEU A 262 0.85 -6.35 -18.44
C LEU A 262 -0.34 -7.16 -19.03
N GLY A 263 -1.57 -6.87 -18.61
CA GLY A 263 -2.78 -7.46 -19.17
C GLY A 263 -3.01 -7.13 -20.65
N ASN A 264 -2.68 -5.90 -21.08
CA ASN A 264 -2.77 -5.45 -22.47
C ASN A 264 -1.72 -6.16 -23.35
N VAL A 265 -0.47 -6.24 -22.88
CA VAL A 265 0.62 -6.99 -23.52
C VAL A 265 0.24 -8.45 -23.69
N ILE A 266 -0.23 -9.11 -22.62
CA ILE A 266 -0.67 -10.51 -22.65
C ILE A 266 -1.83 -10.71 -23.62
N SER A 267 -2.80 -9.80 -23.65
CA SER A 267 -3.95 -9.91 -24.56
C SER A 267 -3.53 -9.71 -26.03
N ALA A 268 -2.64 -8.75 -26.32
CA ALA A 268 -2.13 -8.53 -27.67
C ALA A 268 -1.30 -9.72 -28.18
N LEU A 269 -0.47 -10.33 -27.32
CA LEU A 269 0.30 -11.53 -27.64
C LEU A 269 -0.59 -12.78 -27.80
N ALA A 270 -1.61 -12.94 -26.96
CA ALA A 270 -2.55 -14.06 -27.02
C ALA A 270 -3.47 -13.99 -28.24
N GLU A 271 -3.84 -12.79 -28.70
CA GLU A 271 -4.61 -12.57 -29.93
C GLU A 271 -3.80 -12.82 -31.20
N GLY A 272 -2.48 -12.59 -31.17
CA GLY A 272 -1.56 -12.83 -32.30
C GLY A 272 -1.77 -11.97 -33.56
N THR A 273 -2.81 -11.13 -33.59
CA THR A 273 -3.21 -10.31 -34.75
C THR A 273 -2.57 -8.92 -34.79
N LYS A 274 -2.02 -8.46 -33.66
CA LYS A 274 -1.45 -7.11 -33.52
C LYS A 274 0.05 -7.14 -33.81
N SER A 275 0.49 -6.43 -34.84
CA SER A 275 1.91 -6.27 -35.20
C SER A 275 2.72 -5.50 -34.15
N HIS A 276 2.05 -4.65 -33.34
CA HIS A 276 2.66 -3.87 -32.28
C HIS A 276 2.11 -4.29 -30.91
N VAL A 277 2.99 -4.72 -30.01
CA VAL A 277 2.67 -5.09 -28.63
C VAL A 277 3.07 -3.93 -27.69
N PRO A 278 2.18 -3.45 -26.80
CA PRO A 278 2.38 -2.20 -26.07
C PRO A 278 3.28 -2.34 -24.83
N TYR A 279 4.51 -2.85 -25.00
CA TYR A 279 5.47 -2.98 -23.88
C TYR A 279 5.80 -1.65 -23.21
N ARG A 280 5.68 -0.53 -23.93
CA ARG A 280 6.03 0.82 -23.44
C ARG A 280 5.03 1.43 -22.46
N ASP A 281 3.85 0.83 -22.27
CA ASP A 281 2.79 1.35 -21.37
C ASP A 281 3.20 1.42 -19.88
N SER A 282 4.22 0.65 -19.46
CA SER A 282 4.82 0.71 -18.12
C SER A 282 6.31 0.35 -18.14
N LYS A 283 7.10 0.81 -17.16
CA LYS A 283 8.51 0.41 -17.05
C LYS A 283 8.66 -1.10 -16.83
N MET A 284 7.72 -1.71 -16.11
CA MET A 284 7.67 -3.15 -15.85
C MET A 284 7.55 -3.96 -17.15
N THR A 285 6.59 -3.63 -18.01
CA THR A 285 6.41 -4.33 -19.30
C THR A 285 7.56 -4.10 -20.28
N ARG A 286 8.30 -2.99 -20.17
CA ARG A 286 9.56 -2.79 -20.91
C ARG A 286 10.67 -3.73 -20.42
N ILE A 287 10.88 -3.85 -19.12
CA ILE A 287 11.90 -4.76 -18.54
C ILE A 287 11.58 -6.22 -18.88
N LEU A 288 10.31 -6.58 -18.84
CA LEU A 288 9.82 -7.94 -19.10
C LEU A 288 9.55 -8.24 -20.59
N GLN A 289 9.92 -7.34 -21.49
CA GLN A 289 9.68 -7.51 -22.93
C GLN A 289 10.32 -8.78 -23.49
N ASP A 290 11.50 -9.17 -23.00
CA ASP A 290 12.13 -10.43 -23.41
C ASP A 290 11.45 -11.67 -22.81
N SER A 291 10.72 -11.49 -21.69
CA SER A 291 10.02 -12.56 -20.97
C SER A 291 8.66 -12.93 -21.58
N LEU A 292 8.07 -12.06 -22.39
CA LEU A 292 6.70 -12.20 -22.91
C LEU A 292 6.78 -12.00 -24.42
N GLY A 293 6.64 -13.06 -25.22
CA GLY A 293 6.81 -13.01 -26.67
C GLY A 293 8.27 -12.82 -27.14
N GLY A 294 9.25 -13.00 -26.25
CA GLY A 294 10.69 -12.76 -26.51
C GLY A 294 11.58 -13.99 -26.35
N ASN A 295 12.88 -13.75 -26.14
CA ASN A 295 13.93 -14.77 -26.03
C ASN A 295 14.07 -15.32 -24.61
N CYS A 296 13.01 -15.90 -24.05
CA CYS A 296 13.01 -16.34 -22.66
C CYS A 296 12.12 -17.56 -22.39
N ARG A 297 12.56 -18.44 -21.49
CA ARG A 297 11.76 -19.54 -20.94
C ARG A 297 10.97 -19.06 -19.73
N THR A 298 9.68 -18.82 -19.96
CA THR A 298 8.83 -18.15 -18.97
C THR A 298 7.88 -19.12 -18.27
N THR A 299 7.83 -19.01 -16.95
CA THR A 299 6.85 -19.66 -16.07
C THR A 299 6.08 -18.60 -15.28
N MET A 300 4.76 -18.77 -15.17
CA MET A 300 3.88 -17.88 -14.43
C MET A 300 3.09 -18.67 -13.38
N PHE A 301 3.31 -18.33 -12.10
CA PHE A 301 2.47 -18.73 -11.00
C PHE A 301 1.28 -17.80 -10.87
N ILE A 302 0.07 -18.36 -10.94
CA ILE A 302 -1.15 -17.68 -10.55
C ILE A 302 -1.58 -18.18 -9.16
N CYS A 303 -1.42 -17.32 -8.15
CA CYS A 303 -1.67 -17.63 -6.75
C CYS A 303 -3.10 -17.21 -6.36
N CYS A 304 -3.87 -18.14 -5.78
CA CYS A 304 -5.30 -17.99 -5.50
C CYS A 304 -5.63 -18.26 -4.02
N SER A 305 -6.60 -17.51 -3.47
CA SER A 305 -7.25 -17.87 -2.19
C SER A 305 -8.41 -18.84 -2.47
N PRO A 306 -8.62 -19.89 -1.65
CA PRO A 306 -9.75 -20.80 -1.78
C PRO A 306 -11.03 -20.27 -1.08
N SER A 307 -11.01 -19.06 -0.51
CA SER A 307 -12.16 -18.46 0.19
C SER A 307 -13.27 -18.02 -0.76
N SER A 308 -14.51 -18.29 -0.36
CA SER A 308 -15.74 -17.78 -1.01
C SER A 308 -15.81 -16.25 -1.11
N TYR A 309 -15.19 -15.51 -0.18
CA TYR A 309 -15.10 -14.05 -0.24
C TYR A 309 -14.22 -13.56 -1.41
N ASN A 310 -13.27 -14.39 -1.83
CA ASN A 310 -12.29 -14.11 -2.88
C ASN A 310 -12.64 -14.75 -4.24
N ASP A 311 -13.85 -15.33 -4.40
CA ASP A 311 -14.30 -16.02 -5.62
C ASP A 311 -14.13 -15.16 -6.89
N ALA A 312 -14.55 -13.90 -6.85
CA ALA A 312 -14.46 -12.99 -7.99
C ALA A 312 -13.01 -12.69 -8.43
N GLU A 313 -12.09 -12.49 -7.47
CA GLU A 313 -10.68 -12.22 -7.76
C GLU A 313 -9.97 -13.50 -8.23
N THR A 314 -10.28 -14.63 -7.60
CA THR A 314 -9.80 -15.96 -8.01
C THR A 314 -10.20 -16.25 -9.46
N LYS A 315 -11.47 -16.01 -9.84
CA LYS A 315 -11.92 -16.12 -11.24
C LYS A 315 -11.16 -15.18 -12.18
N SER A 316 -10.92 -13.93 -11.77
CA SER A 316 -10.12 -12.98 -12.57
C SER A 316 -8.67 -13.45 -12.76
N THR A 317 -8.04 -13.97 -11.71
CA THR A 317 -6.68 -14.56 -11.74
C THR A 317 -6.60 -15.79 -12.64
N LEU A 318 -7.59 -16.69 -12.59
CA LEU A 318 -7.65 -17.88 -13.45
C LEU A 318 -7.83 -17.49 -14.94
N MET A 319 -8.72 -16.54 -15.25
CA MET A 319 -8.91 -16.02 -16.62
C MET A 319 -7.66 -15.30 -17.16
N PHE A 320 -6.89 -14.63 -16.29
CA PHE A 320 -5.61 -14.02 -16.65
C PHE A 320 -4.59 -15.09 -17.06
N GLY A 321 -4.42 -16.13 -16.24
CA GLY A 321 -3.52 -17.24 -16.55
C GLY A 321 -3.89 -18.00 -17.83
N GLN A 322 -5.18 -18.20 -18.11
CA GLN A 322 -5.61 -18.86 -19.35
C GLN A 322 -5.17 -18.11 -20.61
N ARG A 323 -5.16 -16.76 -20.58
CA ARG A 323 -4.64 -15.93 -21.69
C ARG A 323 -3.12 -15.94 -21.76
N ALA A 324 -2.43 -15.95 -20.62
CA ALA A 324 -0.98 -16.05 -20.60
C ALA A 324 -0.47 -17.37 -21.20
N LYS A 325 -1.19 -18.48 -20.97
CA LYS A 325 -0.83 -19.84 -21.47
C LYS A 325 -0.81 -19.95 -23.00
N THR A 326 -1.51 -19.10 -23.74
CA THR A 326 -1.53 -19.14 -25.22
C THR A 326 -0.38 -18.37 -25.87
N ILE A 327 0.44 -17.67 -25.09
CA ILE A 327 1.58 -16.90 -25.60
C ILE A 327 2.75 -17.84 -25.92
N ARG A 328 3.38 -17.61 -27.07
CA ARG A 328 4.62 -18.28 -27.50
C ARG A 328 5.80 -17.33 -27.34
N ASN A 329 6.89 -17.87 -26.79
CA ASN A 329 8.21 -17.27 -26.74
C ASN A 329 9.15 -18.03 -27.70
N THR A 330 10.24 -17.39 -28.11
CA THR A 330 11.21 -17.95 -29.06
C THR A 330 12.57 -18.03 -28.39
N ALA A 331 12.80 -19.09 -27.61
CA ALA A 331 13.98 -19.22 -26.76
C ALA A 331 15.22 -19.68 -27.56
N SER A 332 16.34 -19.00 -27.35
CA SER A 332 17.63 -19.21 -27.99
C SER A 332 18.77 -19.03 -26.98
N ILE A 333 19.92 -19.66 -27.26
CA ILE A 333 21.09 -19.62 -26.39
C ILE A 333 21.85 -18.31 -26.61
N ASN A 334 22.07 -17.56 -25.52
CA ASN A 334 22.83 -16.31 -25.54
C ASN A 334 24.34 -16.61 -25.53
N LEU A 335 24.87 -16.88 -26.72
CA LEU A 335 26.28 -17.18 -26.98
C LEU A 335 27.05 -15.90 -27.35
N GLU A 336 28.00 -15.51 -26.52
CA GLU A 336 28.96 -14.43 -26.78
C GLU A 336 30.21 -15.04 -27.43
N LEU A 337 30.33 -14.87 -28.75
CA LEU A 337 31.45 -15.38 -29.55
C LEU A 337 32.69 -14.50 -29.39
N THR A 338 33.88 -15.11 -29.45
CA THR A 338 35.15 -14.36 -29.42
C THR A 338 35.36 -13.52 -30.69
N ALA A 339 36.27 -12.54 -30.63
CA ALA A 339 36.61 -11.71 -31.79
C ALA A 339 37.08 -12.54 -33.00
N GLU A 340 37.82 -13.63 -32.77
CA GLU A 340 38.27 -14.53 -33.83
C GLU A 340 37.12 -15.37 -34.41
N GLN A 341 36.23 -15.89 -33.56
CA GLN A 341 35.03 -16.61 -33.99
C GLN A 341 34.09 -15.70 -34.78
N TRP A 342 33.93 -14.43 -34.36
CA TRP A 342 33.23 -13.40 -35.13
C TRP A 342 33.89 -13.13 -36.47
N LYS A 343 35.22 -12.96 -36.52
CA LYS A 343 35.98 -12.75 -37.77
C LYS A 343 35.77 -13.93 -38.74
N LYS A 344 35.87 -15.18 -38.25
CA LYS A 344 35.68 -16.39 -39.05
C LYS A 344 34.24 -16.55 -39.54
N LYS A 345 33.24 -16.18 -38.74
CA LYS A 345 31.83 -16.08 -39.19
C LYS A 345 31.67 -15.00 -40.26
N PHE A 346 32.26 -13.82 -40.04
CA PHE A 346 32.18 -12.70 -40.97
C PHE A 346 32.83 -13.01 -42.31
N GLU A 347 34.01 -13.64 -42.34
CA GLU A 347 34.66 -14.09 -43.57
C GLU A 347 33.79 -15.11 -44.32
N LYS A 348 33.23 -16.11 -43.63
CA LYS A 348 32.32 -17.09 -44.24
C LYS A 348 31.05 -16.45 -44.81
N GLU A 349 30.46 -15.47 -44.12
CA GLU A 349 29.25 -14.79 -44.58
C GLU A 349 29.52 -13.75 -45.66
N LYS A 350 30.71 -13.13 -45.66
CA LYS A 350 31.24 -12.27 -46.73
C LYS A 350 31.48 -13.07 -48.00
N GLU A 351 32.02 -14.28 -47.87
CA GLU A 351 32.26 -15.18 -49.00
C GLU A 351 30.95 -15.68 -49.62
N LYS A 352 29.98 -16.14 -48.81
CA LYS A 352 28.62 -16.42 -49.30
C LYS A 352 27.99 -15.20 -49.98
N ASN A 353 28.11 -14.00 -49.41
CA ASN A 353 27.60 -12.77 -50.03
C ASN A 353 28.25 -12.50 -51.38
N LYS A 354 29.55 -12.80 -51.54
CA LYS A 354 30.23 -12.75 -52.82
C LYS A 354 29.61 -13.76 -53.79
N THR A 355 29.50 -15.04 -53.42
CA THR A 355 28.89 -16.08 -54.26
C THR A 355 27.45 -15.75 -54.67
N LEU A 356 26.65 -15.19 -53.76
CA LEU A 356 25.28 -14.76 -54.03
C LEU A 356 25.25 -13.56 -54.99
N LYS A 357 26.15 -12.57 -54.83
CA LYS A 357 26.29 -11.46 -55.78
C LYS A 357 26.74 -11.92 -57.16
N ASP A 358 27.71 -12.82 -57.23
CA ASP A 358 28.19 -13.41 -58.48
C ASP A 358 27.06 -14.21 -59.18
N THR A 359 26.18 -14.85 -58.39
CA THR A 359 24.99 -15.56 -58.90
C THR A 359 23.91 -14.58 -59.39
N ILE A 360 23.63 -13.51 -58.64
CA ILE A 360 22.71 -12.44 -59.06
C ILE A 360 23.21 -11.80 -60.36
N GLN A 361 24.50 -11.49 -60.47
CA GLN A 361 25.07 -10.89 -61.68
C GLN A 361 24.94 -11.81 -62.90
N LYS A 362 25.14 -13.12 -62.74
CA LYS A 362 24.87 -14.11 -63.81
C LYS A 362 23.41 -14.11 -64.24
N LEU A 363 22.48 -14.15 -63.28
CA LEU A 363 21.05 -14.10 -63.53
C LEU A 363 20.61 -12.77 -64.16
N GLU A 364 21.23 -11.64 -63.81
CA GLU A 364 20.97 -10.33 -64.43
C GLU A 364 21.47 -10.26 -65.87
N ILE A 365 22.64 -10.83 -66.18
CA ILE A 365 23.17 -10.95 -67.54
C ILE A 365 22.26 -11.84 -68.39
N GLU A 366 21.86 -12.99 -67.86
CA GLU A 366 20.92 -13.91 -68.51
C GLU A 366 19.58 -13.22 -68.80
N LEU A 367 19.00 -12.55 -67.78
CA LEU A 367 17.73 -11.84 -67.89
C LEU A 367 17.78 -10.63 -68.84
N ASN A 368 18.94 -9.98 -68.98
CA ASN A 368 19.14 -8.94 -69.99
C ASN A 368 19.23 -9.50 -71.42
N ARG A 369 19.86 -10.66 -71.64
CA ARG A 369 19.82 -11.35 -72.95
C ARG A 369 18.39 -11.70 -73.35
N TRP A 370 17.63 -12.32 -72.44
CA TRP A 370 16.20 -12.61 -72.65
C TRP A 370 15.38 -11.34 -72.97
N ARG A 371 15.64 -10.22 -72.29
CA ARG A 371 14.97 -8.93 -72.56
C ARG A 371 15.35 -8.31 -73.91
N ASN A 372 16.57 -8.55 -74.40
CA ASN A 372 17.03 -8.08 -75.70
C ASN A 372 16.53 -8.96 -76.87
N GLY A 373 15.78 -10.03 -76.60
CA GLY A 373 15.28 -10.96 -77.61
C GLY A 373 16.29 -12.03 -78.04
N GLU A 374 17.41 -12.16 -77.33
CA GLU A 374 18.38 -13.24 -77.52
C GLU A 374 17.90 -14.50 -76.79
N ASN A 375 18.15 -15.66 -77.38
CA ASN A 375 17.73 -16.96 -76.84
C ASN A 375 18.92 -17.61 -76.14
N VAL A 376 18.84 -17.87 -74.83
CA VAL A 376 19.96 -18.42 -74.04
C VAL A 376 19.98 -19.95 -74.16
N PRO A 377 21.07 -20.59 -74.63
CA PRO A 377 21.16 -22.04 -74.75
C PRO A 377 20.95 -22.75 -73.39
N GLU A 378 20.34 -23.93 -73.37
CA GLU A 378 20.12 -24.71 -72.13
C GLU A 378 21.44 -25.00 -71.36
N THR A 379 22.58 -25.03 -72.05
CA THR A 379 23.91 -25.18 -71.45
C THR A 379 24.45 -23.91 -70.77
N GLU A 380 23.88 -22.74 -71.06
CA GLU A 380 24.24 -21.43 -70.46
C GLU A 380 23.18 -20.91 -69.50
N GLN A 381 21.99 -21.53 -69.44
CA GLN A 381 20.92 -21.17 -68.49
C GLN A 381 21.34 -21.51 -67.06
N THR A 382 21.09 -20.59 -66.12
CA THR A 382 21.44 -20.74 -64.70
C THR A 382 20.47 -21.71 -64.00
N SER A 383 20.65 -23.01 -64.25
CA SER A 383 19.88 -24.10 -63.62
C SER A 383 20.27 -24.30 -62.14
N GLN A 384 19.31 -24.78 -61.34
CA GLN A 384 19.35 -24.72 -59.86
C GLN A 384 20.39 -25.63 -59.16
N GLU A 385 21.19 -26.42 -59.88
CA GLU A 385 21.97 -27.53 -59.33
C GLU A 385 23.51 -27.38 -59.44
N ILE A 386 24.08 -26.22 -59.06
CA ILE A 386 25.56 -26.09 -58.94
C ILE A 386 25.98 -25.40 -57.64
N VAL A 387 26.34 -26.20 -56.62
CA VAL A 387 27.11 -25.75 -55.44
C VAL A 387 28.22 -26.75 -55.09
N THR A 388 29.30 -26.76 -55.88
CA THR A 388 30.64 -27.24 -55.47
C THR A 388 31.72 -26.56 -56.33
N PRO A 389 32.83 -26.03 -55.76
CA PRO A 389 33.85 -25.30 -56.51
C PRO A 389 35.12 -26.13 -56.81
N PHE A 390 35.79 -25.89 -57.96
CA PHE A 390 37.26 -25.68 -58.07
C PHE A 390 37.76 -25.29 -59.49
N GLU A 391 38.79 -24.41 -59.51
CA GLU A 391 39.89 -24.10 -60.47
C GLU A 391 39.83 -24.49 -61.97
N THR A 392 40.26 -23.66 -62.94
CA THR A 392 41.67 -23.29 -63.24
C THR A 392 41.80 -22.12 -64.28
N VAL A 393 43.03 -21.73 -64.64
CA VAL A 393 43.46 -20.50 -65.39
C VAL A 393 44.01 -20.83 -66.79
N GLU A 394 43.95 -19.90 -67.78
CA GLU A 394 45.07 -19.57 -68.73
C GLU A 394 44.78 -18.40 -69.72
N GLU A 395 45.83 -17.66 -70.12
CA GLU A 395 45.83 -16.52 -71.08
C GLU A 395 46.56 -16.87 -72.40
N ARG A 396 46.32 -16.12 -73.51
CA ARG A 396 47.33 -15.81 -74.59
C ARG A 396 46.86 -14.78 -75.66
N PRO A 397 47.75 -14.08 -76.40
CA PRO A 397 47.44 -12.98 -77.36
C PRO A 397 47.99 -13.17 -78.81
N ILE A 398 47.90 -12.15 -79.73
CA ILE A 398 48.94 -11.64 -80.72
C ILE A 398 48.44 -10.92 -82.03
N LEU A 399 49.02 -9.73 -82.32
CA LEU A 399 49.38 -8.92 -83.55
C LEU A 399 48.51 -8.55 -84.81
N ASP A 400 48.94 -7.41 -85.40
CA ASP A 400 48.55 -6.67 -86.64
C ASP A 400 49.24 -7.09 -87.97
N ASN A 401 48.85 -6.51 -89.13
CA ASN A 401 49.79 -5.93 -90.15
C ASN A 401 49.17 -5.03 -91.28
N ASP A 402 50.04 -4.27 -91.98
CA ASP A 402 49.88 -3.22 -93.04
C ASP A 402 49.51 -3.65 -94.51
N THR A 403 49.19 -2.67 -95.41
CA THR A 403 49.60 -2.50 -96.86
C THR A 403 48.74 -1.44 -97.62
N SER A 404 49.06 -0.82 -98.79
CA SER A 404 50.33 -0.32 -99.41
C SER A 404 50.15 0.43 -100.78
N SER A 405 50.86 1.56 -101.01
CA SER A 405 51.39 2.10 -102.31
C SER A 405 50.50 2.62 -103.49
N ILE A 406 50.98 3.66 -104.22
CA ILE A 406 51.08 3.81 -105.71
C ILE A 406 51.66 5.19 -106.12
N VAL A 407 52.45 5.30 -107.21
CA VAL A 407 53.08 6.54 -107.73
C VAL A 407 53.04 6.64 -109.27
N VAL A 408 52.83 7.84 -109.82
CA VAL A 408 52.81 8.16 -111.28
C VAL A 408 53.92 9.17 -111.64
N ARG A 409 54.41 9.16 -112.89
CA ARG A 409 55.56 9.97 -113.36
C ARG A 409 55.17 11.39 -113.81
N ILE A 410 55.98 12.39 -113.45
CA ILE A 410 55.90 13.82 -113.83
C ILE A 410 57.28 14.29 -114.35
N SER A 411 57.33 15.34 -115.19
CA SER A 411 58.57 15.90 -115.75
C SER A 411 59.49 16.51 -114.68
N GLU A 412 60.80 16.61 -114.95
CA GLU A 412 61.81 16.86 -113.91
C GLU A 412 61.81 18.32 -113.41
N GLU A 413 61.62 19.32 -114.29
CA GLU A 413 61.50 20.73 -113.86
C GLU A 413 60.15 21.07 -113.20
N GLU A 414 59.05 20.46 -113.64
CA GLU A 414 57.74 20.64 -112.98
C GLU A 414 57.74 19.95 -111.62
N ARG A 415 58.32 18.76 -111.53
CA ARG A 415 58.51 18.02 -110.29
C ARG A 415 59.34 18.80 -109.27
N GLN A 416 60.41 19.49 -109.66
CA GLN A 416 61.18 20.32 -108.71
C GLN A 416 60.35 21.48 -108.16
N LYS A 417 59.57 22.17 -109.00
CA LYS A 417 58.67 23.24 -108.52
C LYS A 417 57.60 22.70 -107.57
N TYR A 418 56.96 21.58 -107.93
CA TYR A 418 55.98 20.94 -107.07
C TYR A 418 56.61 20.42 -105.77
N GLU A 419 57.79 19.80 -105.79
CA GLU A 419 58.49 19.35 -104.57
C GLU A 419 58.88 20.53 -103.66
N GLU A 420 59.24 21.69 -104.22
CA GLU A 420 59.61 22.87 -103.45
C GLU A 420 58.39 23.65 -102.90
N GLU A 421 57.27 23.63 -103.62
CA GLU A 421 55.97 24.15 -103.16
C GLU A 421 55.33 23.22 -102.12
N ILE A 422 55.38 21.90 -102.33
CA ILE A 422 55.02 20.88 -101.35
C ILE A 422 55.86 21.02 -100.07
N ARG A 423 57.18 21.27 -100.18
CA ARG A 423 58.05 21.47 -99.00
C ARG A 423 57.70 22.75 -98.23
N LYS A 424 57.25 23.81 -98.91
CA LYS A 424 56.72 25.03 -98.26
C LYS A 424 55.37 24.77 -97.58
N LEU A 425 54.48 24.01 -98.22
CA LEU A 425 53.17 23.64 -97.66
C LEU A 425 53.31 22.71 -96.46
N TYR A 426 54.18 21.70 -96.49
CA TYR A 426 54.50 20.88 -95.33
C TYR A 426 55.06 21.70 -94.18
N LYS A 427 55.99 22.63 -94.44
CA LYS A 427 56.48 23.51 -93.38
C LYS A 427 55.36 24.38 -92.77
N GLN A 428 54.46 24.92 -93.59
CA GLN A 428 53.30 25.67 -93.07
C GLN A 428 52.30 24.77 -92.31
N LEU A 429 52.25 23.48 -92.63
CA LEU A 429 51.45 22.50 -91.90
C LEU A 429 52.10 22.18 -90.54
N ASP A 430 53.41 21.91 -90.50
CA ASP A 430 54.18 21.72 -89.26
C ASP A 430 54.05 22.95 -88.33
N ASP A 431 54.28 24.16 -88.86
CA ASP A 431 54.13 25.43 -88.13
C ASP A 431 52.69 25.62 -87.59
N LYS A 432 51.68 25.01 -88.24
CA LYS A 432 50.26 25.06 -87.82
C LYS A 432 49.88 23.95 -86.84
N ASP A 433 50.44 22.75 -86.98
CA ASP A 433 50.25 21.64 -86.05
C ASP A 433 50.92 21.95 -84.71
N ASP A 434 52.07 22.64 -84.69
CA ASP A 434 52.68 23.18 -83.47
C ASP A 434 51.78 24.24 -82.79
N GLU A 435 51.15 25.13 -83.55
CA GLU A 435 50.20 26.12 -83.02
C GLU A 435 48.91 25.46 -82.48
N ILE A 436 48.40 24.44 -83.17
CA ILE A 436 47.26 23.62 -82.71
C ILE A 436 47.64 22.87 -81.43
N ASN A 437 48.79 22.22 -81.37
CA ASN A 437 49.26 21.51 -80.17
C ASN A 437 49.39 22.46 -78.97
N LEU A 438 49.91 23.67 -79.18
CA LEU A 438 49.99 24.69 -78.13
C LEU A 438 48.60 25.14 -77.65
N GLN A 439 47.64 25.32 -78.55
CA GLN A 439 46.25 25.63 -78.19
C GLN A 439 45.55 24.46 -77.48
N CYS A 440 45.75 23.22 -77.91
CA CYS A 440 45.23 22.03 -77.23
C CYS A 440 45.76 21.93 -75.79
N GLN A 441 47.06 22.14 -75.57
CA GLN A 441 47.63 22.17 -74.22
C GLN A 441 47.07 23.30 -73.34
N LEU A 442 46.78 24.46 -73.94
CA LEU A 442 46.13 25.57 -73.23
C LEU A 442 44.67 25.26 -72.86
N VAL A 443 43.92 24.65 -73.79
CA VAL A 443 42.54 24.21 -73.58
C VAL A 443 42.46 23.14 -72.48
N GLU A 444 43.36 22.15 -72.48
CA GLU A 444 43.38 21.10 -71.44
C GLU A 444 43.68 21.70 -70.05
N LYS A 445 44.60 22.68 -69.96
CA LYS A 445 44.88 23.41 -68.71
C LYS A 445 43.68 24.23 -68.23
N LEU A 446 42.99 24.95 -69.12
CA LEU A 446 41.80 25.73 -68.76
C LEU A 446 40.64 24.83 -68.33
N LYS A 447 40.47 23.69 -69.00
CA LYS A 447 39.46 22.67 -68.66
C LYS A 447 39.72 22.03 -67.29
N GLN A 448 40.98 21.74 -66.95
CA GLN A 448 41.35 21.31 -65.60
C GLN A 448 41.02 22.38 -64.56
N GLN A 449 41.40 23.64 -64.81
CA GLN A 449 41.07 24.75 -63.88
C GLN A 449 39.56 24.97 -63.70
N MET A 450 38.75 24.73 -64.73
CA MET A 450 37.28 24.75 -64.60
C MET A 450 36.78 23.59 -63.74
N MET A 451 37.29 22.36 -63.93
CA MET A 451 36.93 21.21 -63.09
C MET A 451 37.28 21.44 -61.62
N ASP A 452 38.48 21.96 -61.33
CA ASP A 452 38.92 22.27 -59.97
C ASP A 452 38.02 23.35 -59.33
N GLN A 453 37.55 24.34 -60.09
CA GLN A 453 36.61 25.37 -59.61
C GLN A 453 35.19 24.82 -59.39
N ASP A 454 34.68 23.97 -60.28
CA ASP A 454 33.37 23.35 -60.13
C ASP A 454 33.33 22.40 -58.91
N GLU A 455 34.42 21.68 -58.63
CA GLU A 455 34.56 20.86 -57.42
C GLU A 455 34.57 21.72 -56.13
N LEU A 456 35.31 22.83 -56.12
CA LEU A 456 35.29 23.79 -55.00
C LEU A 456 33.90 24.41 -54.78
N LEU A 457 33.18 24.75 -55.85
CA LEU A 457 31.81 25.27 -55.77
C LEU A 457 30.81 24.22 -55.30
N ALA A 458 30.98 22.95 -55.70
CA ALA A 458 30.17 21.84 -55.22
C ALA A 458 30.41 21.58 -53.72
N SER A 459 31.67 21.60 -53.28
CA SER A 459 32.04 21.47 -51.86
C SER A 459 31.45 22.59 -51.01
N SER A 460 31.63 23.86 -51.43
CA SER A 460 31.12 25.04 -50.73
C SER A 460 29.59 25.08 -50.64
N LYS A 461 28.87 24.61 -51.67
CA LYS A 461 27.42 24.42 -51.60
C LYS A 461 27.03 23.32 -50.60
N GLY A 462 27.70 22.17 -50.65
CA GLY A 462 27.45 21.06 -49.73
C GLY A 462 27.70 21.43 -48.26
N ASP A 463 28.69 22.28 -47.98
CA ASP A 463 28.92 22.82 -46.64
C ASP A 463 27.87 23.87 -46.24
N GLY A 464 27.42 24.71 -47.17
CA GLY A 464 26.28 25.60 -46.96
C GLY A 464 24.99 24.85 -46.58
N ASP A 465 24.68 23.77 -47.29
CA ASP A 465 23.51 22.92 -47.00
C ASP A 465 23.61 22.23 -45.63
N LYS A 466 24.81 21.78 -45.22
CA LYS A 466 25.06 21.24 -43.87
C LYS A 466 24.82 22.28 -42.79
N VAL A 467 25.37 23.49 -42.94
CA VAL A 467 25.19 24.59 -41.98
C VAL A 467 23.72 25.01 -41.88
N GLN A 468 23.00 25.05 -43.01
CA GLN A 468 21.57 25.34 -43.02
C GLN A 468 20.75 24.24 -42.32
N ALA A 469 21.13 22.97 -42.47
CA ALA A 469 20.50 21.85 -41.77
C ALA A 469 20.78 21.87 -40.26
N GLU A 470 22.01 22.19 -39.83
CA GLU A 470 22.35 22.35 -38.41
C GLU A 470 21.61 23.54 -37.77
N LEU A 471 21.52 24.67 -38.47
CA LEU A 471 20.75 25.83 -38.02
C LEU A 471 19.27 25.47 -37.82
N GLY A 472 18.68 24.72 -38.77
CA GLY A 472 17.32 24.20 -38.65
C GLY A 472 17.15 23.26 -37.45
N ARG A 473 18.11 22.38 -37.17
CA ARG A 473 18.10 21.51 -35.99
C ARG A 473 18.15 22.30 -34.69
N LEU A 474 19.07 23.27 -34.58
CA LEU A 474 19.22 24.12 -33.41
C LEU A 474 17.98 25.00 -33.16
N GLN A 475 17.30 25.45 -34.23
CA GLN A 475 16.03 26.17 -34.14
C GLN A 475 14.95 25.29 -33.49
N VAL A 476 14.81 24.03 -33.94
CA VAL A 476 13.84 23.06 -33.39
C VAL A 476 14.17 22.69 -31.94
N GLU A 477 15.46 22.48 -31.61
CA GLU A 477 15.89 22.25 -30.23
C GLU A 477 15.60 23.46 -29.32
N SER A 478 15.80 24.68 -29.82
CA SER A 478 15.48 25.93 -29.10
C SER A 478 13.97 26.08 -28.83
N ASP A 479 13.13 25.77 -29.81
CA ASP A 479 11.67 25.87 -29.66
C ASP A 479 11.09 24.72 -28.81
N CYS A 480 11.69 23.54 -28.84
CA CYS A 480 11.39 22.44 -27.92
C CYS A 480 11.71 22.82 -26.47
N ALA A 481 12.91 23.36 -26.20
CA ALA A 481 13.31 23.82 -24.86
C ALA A 481 12.39 24.95 -24.33
N LYS A 482 11.90 25.86 -25.20
CA LYS A 482 10.90 26.88 -24.80
C LYS A 482 9.56 26.27 -24.39
N ALA A 483 9.14 25.18 -25.05
CA ALA A 483 7.92 24.46 -24.69
C ALA A 483 8.07 23.78 -23.31
N GLU A 484 9.20 23.12 -23.05
CA GLU A 484 9.51 22.51 -21.75
C GLU A 484 9.53 23.55 -20.62
N VAL A 485 10.18 24.70 -20.83
CA VAL A 485 10.18 25.81 -19.84
C VAL A 485 8.76 26.32 -19.56
N LYS A 486 7.89 26.38 -20.58
CA LYS A 486 6.50 26.80 -20.42
C LYS A 486 5.69 25.78 -19.61
N GLU A 487 5.87 24.48 -19.84
CA GLU A 487 5.23 23.43 -19.04
C GLU A 487 5.70 23.47 -17.57
N VAL A 488 6.99 23.69 -17.33
CA VAL A 488 7.55 23.84 -15.96
C VAL A 488 6.96 25.06 -15.25
N LEU A 489 6.82 26.20 -15.93
CA LEU A 489 6.20 27.40 -15.36
C LEU A 489 4.73 27.17 -15.01
N GLN A 490 3.97 26.50 -15.88
CA GLN A 490 2.57 26.17 -15.62
C GLN A 490 2.43 25.20 -14.43
N ALA A 491 3.31 24.21 -14.32
CA ALA A 491 3.33 23.29 -13.17
C ALA A 491 3.70 23.99 -11.85
N LEU A 492 4.57 25.02 -11.88
CA LEU A 492 4.88 25.85 -10.71
C LEU A 492 3.69 26.73 -10.29
N GLU A 493 2.93 27.26 -11.24
CA GLU A 493 1.72 28.05 -10.98
C GLU A 493 0.61 27.19 -10.37
N GLU A 494 0.38 25.98 -10.90
CA GLU A 494 -0.53 24.99 -10.29
C GLU A 494 -0.06 24.55 -8.89
N LEU A 495 1.25 24.43 -8.65
CA LEU A 495 1.80 24.08 -7.34
C LEU A 495 1.59 25.21 -6.31
N ALA A 496 1.75 26.48 -6.72
CA ALA A 496 1.48 27.65 -5.87
C ALA A 496 0.01 27.72 -5.45
N ILE A 497 -0.92 27.54 -6.40
CA ILE A 497 -2.37 27.53 -6.12
C ILE A 497 -2.73 26.38 -5.15
N ASN A 498 -2.13 25.20 -5.33
CA ASN A 498 -2.33 24.08 -4.41
C ASN A 498 -1.74 24.34 -3.02
N TYR A 499 -0.60 25.04 -2.92
CA TYR A 499 0.00 25.43 -1.64
C TYR A 499 -0.91 26.39 -0.86
N ASP A 500 -1.42 27.44 -1.49
CA ASP A 500 -2.32 28.42 -0.85
C ASP A 500 -3.60 27.76 -0.34
N HIS A 501 -4.23 26.89 -1.15
CA HIS A 501 -5.39 26.12 -0.72
C HIS A 501 -5.07 25.19 0.46
N LYS A 502 -3.88 24.56 0.46
CA LYS A 502 -3.45 23.72 1.58
C LYS A 502 -3.18 24.52 2.85
N SER A 503 -2.65 25.74 2.72
CA SER A 503 -2.44 26.66 3.85
C SER A 503 -3.77 27.05 4.49
N GLN A 504 -4.79 27.40 3.68
CA GLN A 504 -6.14 27.70 4.18
C GLN A 504 -6.78 26.49 4.88
N GLU A 505 -6.66 25.28 4.33
CA GLU A 505 -7.16 24.04 4.97
C GLU A 505 -6.49 23.78 6.33
N VAL A 506 -5.22 24.14 6.49
CA VAL A 506 -4.48 24.04 7.77
C VAL A 506 -4.97 25.07 8.78
N GLU A 507 -5.23 26.32 8.36
CA GLU A 507 -5.79 27.36 9.25
C GLU A 507 -7.20 27.00 9.74
N GLU A 508 -8.10 26.56 8.86
CA GLU A 508 -9.45 26.11 9.23
C GLU A 508 -9.41 24.94 10.23
N LYS A 509 -8.55 23.95 9.99
CA LYS A 509 -8.34 22.82 10.92
C LYS A 509 -7.70 23.24 12.23
N GLY A 510 -6.83 24.24 12.22
CA GLY A 510 -6.27 24.85 13.42
C GLY A 510 -7.37 25.43 14.32
N LEU A 511 -8.24 26.27 13.76
CA LEU A 511 -9.42 26.81 14.43
C LEU A 511 -10.35 25.71 14.97
N GLN A 512 -10.63 24.67 14.17
CA GLN A 512 -11.51 23.58 14.58
C GLN A 512 -10.92 22.74 15.72
N ASN A 513 -9.62 22.46 15.70
CA ASN A 513 -8.92 21.79 16.80
C ASN A 513 -8.94 22.61 18.09
N GLN A 514 -8.78 23.93 17.99
CA GLN A 514 -8.83 24.82 19.16
C GLN A 514 -10.25 24.85 19.77
N LEU A 515 -11.29 24.90 18.94
CA LEU A 515 -12.68 24.80 19.40
C LEU A 515 -12.98 23.45 20.10
N LEU A 516 -12.40 22.35 19.59
CA LEU A 516 -12.53 21.02 20.21
C LEU A 516 -11.77 20.93 21.54
N ALA A 517 -10.60 21.57 21.67
CA ALA A 517 -9.84 21.63 22.91
C ALA A 517 -10.61 22.39 24.02
N ASP A 518 -11.24 23.51 23.67
CA ASP A 518 -12.10 24.28 24.60
C ASP A 518 -13.32 23.46 25.05
N GLN A 519 -13.97 22.74 24.12
CA GLN A 519 -15.07 21.82 24.47
C GLN A 519 -14.61 20.68 25.38
N LEU A 520 -13.44 20.10 25.14
CA LEU A 520 -12.86 19.05 25.98
C LEU A 520 -12.59 19.55 27.40
N SER A 521 -12.01 20.75 27.52
CA SER A 521 -11.76 21.42 28.80
C SER A 521 -13.06 21.64 29.58
N GLN A 522 -14.12 22.13 28.91
CA GLN A 522 -15.44 22.30 29.52
C GLN A 522 -16.03 20.96 29.99
N LYS A 523 -15.87 19.87 29.22
CA LYS A 523 -16.36 18.53 29.62
C LYS A 523 -15.57 17.95 30.78
N MET A 524 -14.26 18.19 30.88
CA MET A 524 -13.45 17.81 32.04
C MET A 524 -13.93 18.50 33.31
N ALA A 525 -14.23 19.81 33.26
CA ALA A 525 -14.77 20.55 34.40
C ALA A 525 -16.11 19.97 34.89
N SER A 526 -17.04 19.66 33.97
CA SER A 526 -18.30 19.00 34.34
C SER A 526 -18.12 17.59 34.92
N LEU A 527 -17.12 16.84 34.45
CA LEU A 527 -16.80 15.52 35.02
C LEU A 527 -16.34 15.62 36.48
N MET A 528 -15.44 16.56 36.79
CA MET A 528 -14.99 16.80 38.16
C MET A 528 -16.14 17.20 39.11
N GLU A 529 -17.10 17.98 38.63
CA GLU A 529 -18.31 18.35 39.40
C GLU A 529 -19.20 17.12 39.69
N LEU A 530 -19.42 16.24 38.69
CA LEU A 530 -20.16 14.99 38.88
C LEU A 530 -19.44 14.00 39.81
N GLU A 531 -18.12 13.91 39.76
CA GLU A 531 -17.32 13.06 40.66
C GLU A 531 -17.42 13.53 42.12
N ALA A 532 -17.40 14.84 42.35
CA ALA A 532 -17.57 15.42 43.68
C ALA A 532 -18.97 15.09 44.26
N GLU A 533 -20.04 15.25 43.48
CA GLU A 533 -21.40 14.93 43.93
C GLU A 533 -21.61 13.42 44.13
N LEU A 534 -21.00 12.57 43.30
CA LEU A 534 -21.00 11.13 43.49
C LEU A 534 -20.33 10.73 44.82
N SER A 535 -19.18 11.33 45.13
CA SER A 535 -18.47 11.10 46.40
C SER A 535 -19.35 11.50 47.60
N ARG A 536 -20.00 12.67 47.52
CA ARG A 536 -20.94 13.16 48.55
C ARG A 536 -22.12 12.21 48.75
N MET A 537 -22.69 11.68 47.66
CA MET A 537 -23.76 10.67 47.72
C MET A 537 -23.30 9.34 48.33
N GLN A 538 -22.07 8.90 48.04
CA GLN A 538 -21.50 7.69 48.63
C GLN A 538 -21.31 7.83 50.14
N GLU A 539 -20.86 9.00 50.63
CA GLU A 539 -20.73 9.27 52.06
C GLU A 539 -22.09 9.19 52.77
N VAL A 540 -23.11 9.89 52.25
CA VAL A 540 -24.48 9.87 52.79
C VAL A 540 -25.05 8.44 52.81
N SER A 541 -24.84 7.66 51.75
CA SER A 541 -25.24 6.24 51.69
C SER A 541 -24.48 5.38 52.71
N GLY A 542 -23.20 5.67 52.97
CA GLY A 542 -22.41 5.03 54.03
C GLY A 542 -22.96 5.33 55.43
N GLN A 543 -23.31 6.58 55.70
CA GLN A 543 -23.93 7.00 56.97
C GLN A 543 -25.31 6.35 57.18
N GLN A 544 -26.14 6.27 56.14
CA GLN A 544 -27.43 5.58 56.22
C GLN A 544 -27.27 4.08 56.52
N ARG A 545 -26.32 3.40 55.86
CA ARG A 545 -26.02 1.97 56.12
C ARG A 545 -25.58 1.73 57.57
N LYS A 546 -24.78 2.61 58.17
CA LYS A 546 -24.42 2.53 59.60
C LYS A 546 -25.66 2.61 60.49
N ARG A 547 -26.50 3.65 60.34
CA ARG A 547 -27.73 3.81 61.15
C ARG A 547 -28.67 2.61 61.04
N ILE A 548 -28.83 2.05 59.83
CA ILE A 548 -29.64 0.84 59.63
C ILE A 548 -29.04 -0.36 60.37
N ALA A 549 -27.73 -0.57 60.31
CA ALA A 549 -27.06 -1.63 61.04
C ALA A 549 -27.21 -1.47 62.57
N ASP A 550 -27.07 -0.25 63.09
CA ASP A 550 -27.21 0.05 64.52
C ASP A 550 -28.64 -0.23 65.03
N VAL A 551 -29.67 0.17 64.27
CA VAL A 551 -31.08 -0.16 64.56
C VAL A 551 -31.33 -1.67 64.52
N LEU A 552 -30.78 -2.37 63.54
CA LEU A 552 -30.94 -3.83 63.40
C LEU A 552 -30.26 -4.58 64.54
N ASN A 553 -29.08 -4.12 64.99
CA ASN A 553 -28.39 -4.64 66.16
C ASN A 553 -29.16 -4.37 67.46
N GLY A 554 -29.77 -3.19 67.60
CA GLY A 554 -30.66 -2.86 68.72
C GLY A 554 -31.86 -3.79 68.80
N LEU A 555 -32.61 -3.94 67.71
CA LEU A 555 -33.77 -4.84 67.63
C LEU A 555 -33.41 -6.30 67.92
N MET A 556 -32.21 -6.76 67.50
CA MET A 556 -31.71 -8.10 67.81
C MET A 556 -31.38 -8.26 69.30
N ARG A 557 -30.94 -7.20 70.00
CA ARG A 557 -30.74 -7.21 71.46
C ARG A 557 -32.08 -7.25 72.19
N ASP A 558 -33.01 -6.38 71.81
CA ASP A 558 -34.34 -6.28 72.42
C ASP A 558 -35.13 -7.60 72.25
N LEU A 559 -35.02 -8.27 71.09
CA LEU A 559 -35.58 -9.61 70.86
C LEU A 559 -34.93 -10.70 71.75
N SER A 560 -33.63 -10.58 72.03
CA SER A 560 -32.93 -11.51 72.95
C SER A 560 -33.36 -11.28 74.40
N GLU A 561 -33.58 -10.03 74.80
CA GLU A 561 -34.14 -9.68 76.12
C GLU A 561 -35.61 -10.17 76.24
N PHE A 562 -36.43 -10.02 75.19
CA PHE A 562 -37.78 -10.57 75.17
C PHE A 562 -37.80 -12.10 75.25
N SER A 563 -36.85 -12.78 74.59
CA SER A 563 -36.73 -14.25 74.64
C SER A 563 -36.36 -14.77 76.03
N THR A 564 -35.61 -14.01 76.84
CA THR A 564 -35.27 -14.40 78.21
C THR A 564 -36.43 -14.13 79.18
N ILE A 565 -37.18 -13.04 78.98
CA ILE A 565 -38.40 -12.73 79.75
C ILE A 565 -39.48 -13.80 79.52
N VAL A 566 -39.74 -14.18 78.25
CA VAL A 566 -40.72 -15.24 77.93
C VAL A 566 -40.24 -16.62 78.40
N GLY A 567 -38.93 -16.89 78.36
CA GLY A 567 -38.34 -18.15 78.83
C GLY A 567 -38.49 -18.41 80.33
N ASN A 568 -38.69 -17.38 81.16
CA ASN A 568 -38.79 -17.51 82.62
C ASN A 568 -40.22 -17.79 83.14
N GLY A 569 -41.21 -17.98 82.25
CA GLY A 569 -42.43 -18.73 82.59
C GLY A 569 -43.52 -18.04 83.43
N GLU A 570 -43.46 -16.73 83.67
CA GLU A 570 -44.47 -16.00 84.48
C GLU A 570 -45.82 -15.74 83.76
N ILE A 571 -46.00 -16.18 82.50
CA ILE A 571 -47.25 -15.98 81.74
C ILE A 571 -47.81 -17.34 81.28
N LYS A 572 -48.83 -17.84 81.99
CA LYS A 572 -49.61 -19.01 81.55
C LYS A 572 -50.68 -18.60 80.52
N LEU A 573 -50.44 -18.90 79.25
CA LEU A 573 -51.45 -18.80 78.18
C LEU A 573 -52.17 -20.15 77.96
N PRO A 574 -53.43 -20.15 77.49
CA PRO A 574 -54.18 -21.38 77.17
C PRO A 574 -53.53 -22.23 76.08
N VAL A 575 -53.59 -23.55 76.25
CA VAL A 575 -52.87 -24.55 75.42
C VAL A 575 -53.19 -24.46 73.92
N GLU A 576 -54.45 -24.18 73.54
CA GLU A 576 -54.86 -24.07 72.13
C GLU A 576 -54.25 -22.84 71.41
N ILE A 577 -53.93 -21.77 72.14
CA ILE A 577 -53.26 -20.59 71.58
C ILE A 577 -51.75 -20.84 71.46
N SER A 578 -51.18 -21.69 72.33
CA SER A 578 -49.75 -22.04 72.31
C SER A 578 -49.33 -22.72 71.00
N GLY A 579 -50.12 -23.67 70.49
CA GLY A 579 -49.78 -24.43 69.27
C GLY A 579 -49.70 -23.56 68.01
N ALA A 580 -50.71 -22.71 67.79
CA ALA A 580 -50.69 -21.77 66.65
C ALA A 580 -49.55 -20.74 66.75
N ILE A 581 -49.22 -20.30 67.97
CA ILE A 581 -48.07 -19.44 68.23
C ILE A 581 -46.75 -20.17 67.93
N GLU A 582 -46.61 -21.44 68.29
CA GLU A 582 -45.40 -22.24 67.99
C GLU A 582 -45.22 -22.54 66.50
N GLU A 583 -46.31 -22.77 65.76
CA GLU A 583 -46.24 -22.91 64.29
C GLU A 583 -45.79 -21.61 63.63
N GLU A 584 -46.40 -20.46 63.97
CA GLU A 584 -45.99 -19.15 63.48
C GLU A 584 -44.54 -18.79 63.87
N PHE A 585 -44.11 -19.09 65.10
CA PHE A 585 -42.70 -18.96 65.50
C PHE A 585 -41.76 -19.91 64.74
N THR A 586 -42.26 -21.05 64.26
CA THR A 586 -41.46 -21.99 63.47
C THR A 586 -41.34 -21.55 62.01
N VAL A 587 -42.42 -21.05 61.42
CA VAL A 587 -42.41 -20.36 60.11
C VAL A 587 -41.50 -19.13 60.18
N ALA A 588 -41.61 -18.30 61.22
CA ALA A 588 -40.73 -17.15 61.44
C ALA A 588 -39.26 -17.56 61.57
N ARG A 589 -38.94 -18.61 62.34
CA ARG A 589 -37.57 -19.15 62.45
C ARG A 589 -37.02 -19.66 61.11
N LEU A 590 -37.84 -20.32 60.29
CA LEU A 590 -37.45 -20.77 58.94
C LEU A 590 -37.22 -19.59 57.99
N TYR A 591 -38.08 -18.57 58.02
CA TYR A 591 -37.89 -17.33 57.25
C TYR A 591 -36.64 -16.57 57.69
N ILE A 592 -36.41 -16.42 58.99
CA ILE A 592 -35.19 -15.80 59.55
C ILE A 592 -33.95 -16.60 59.14
N SER A 593 -33.99 -17.93 59.16
CA SER A 593 -32.89 -18.78 58.69
C SER A 593 -32.61 -18.58 57.19
N LYS A 594 -33.66 -18.52 56.36
CA LYS A 594 -33.56 -18.24 54.92
C LYS A 594 -32.96 -16.86 54.66
N ILE A 595 -33.50 -15.81 55.28
CA ILE A 595 -32.99 -14.43 55.18
C ILE A 595 -31.52 -14.37 55.65
N LYS A 596 -31.18 -15.02 56.76
CA LYS A 596 -29.79 -15.12 57.26
C LYS A 596 -28.86 -15.80 56.23
N SER A 597 -29.34 -16.81 55.52
CA SER A 597 -28.56 -17.47 54.45
C SER A 597 -28.37 -16.58 53.22
N GLU A 598 -29.43 -15.86 52.79
CA GLU A 598 -29.40 -14.95 51.65
C GLU A 598 -28.53 -13.71 51.94
N VAL A 599 -28.65 -13.12 53.14
CA VAL A 599 -27.79 -12.04 53.63
C VAL A 599 -26.33 -12.52 53.72
N LYS A 600 -26.06 -13.72 54.22
CA LYS A 600 -24.68 -14.27 54.26
C LYS A 600 -24.10 -14.48 52.85
N SER A 601 -24.92 -14.90 51.89
CA SER A 601 -24.51 -14.96 50.48
C SER A 601 -24.29 -13.58 49.87
N MET A 602 -25.12 -12.59 50.23
CA MET A 602 -25.00 -11.22 49.73
C MET A 602 -23.74 -10.54 50.28
N VAL A 603 -23.47 -10.66 51.58
CA VAL A 603 -22.25 -10.16 52.23
C VAL A 603 -20.99 -10.79 51.63
N LYS A 604 -21.01 -12.10 51.32
CA LYS A 604 -19.89 -12.76 50.61
C LYS A 604 -19.68 -12.16 49.22
N ARG A 605 -20.76 -11.85 48.50
CA ARG A 605 -20.72 -11.23 47.16
C ARG A 605 -20.23 -9.78 47.22
N CYS A 606 -20.68 -8.99 48.21
CA CYS A 606 -20.20 -7.63 48.45
C CYS A 606 -18.69 -7.63 48.72
N ARG A 607 -18.18 -8.47 49.64
CA ARG A 607 -16.73 -8.60 49.89
C ARG A 607 -15.93 -8.99 48.65
N GLN A 608 -16.48 -9.87 47.80
CA GLN A 608 -15.82 -10.22 46.53
C GLN A 608 -15.74 -9.04 45.56
N LEU A 609 -16.79 -8.21 45.49
CA LEU A 609 -16.81 -7.00 44.67
C LEU A 609 -15.89 -5.91 45.24
N GLU A 610 -15.90 -5.70 46.56
CA GLU A 610 -15.00 -4.78 47.27
C GLU A 610 -13.53 -5.15 47.01
N ASN A 611 -13.15 -6.43 47.13
CA ASN A 611 -11.80 -6.89 46.82
C ASN A 611 -11.42 -6.70 45.34
N MET A 612 -12.35 -6.96 44.40
CA MET A 612 -12.13 -6.72 42.97
C MET A 612 -11.95 -5.22 42.65
N GLN A 613 -12.72 -4.36 43.32
CA GLN A 613 -12.64 -2.91 43.18
C GLN A 613 -11.31 -2.38 43.73
N LEU A 614 -10.86 -2.88 44.88
CA LEU A 614 -9.56 -2.55 45.48
C LEU A 614 -8.38 -2.92 44.57
N GLU A 615 -8.39 -4.13 43.99
CA GLU A 615 -7.34 -4.55 43.04
C GLU A 615 -7.38 -3.77 41.72
N CYS A 616 -8.58 -3.39 41.24
CA CYS A 616 -8.72 -2.52 40.08
C CYS A 616 -8.17 -1.11 40.36
N HIS A 617 -8.43 -0.56 41.54
CA HIS A 617 -7.94 0.75 41.95
C HIS A 617 -6.41 0.75 42.13
N ARG A 618 -5.85 -0.29 42.78
CA ARG A 618 -4.40 -0.49 42.92
C ARG A 618 -3.68 -0.49 41.56
N LYS A 619 -4.22 -1.21 40.58
CA LYS A 619 -3.67 -1.22 39.20
C LYS A 619 -3.81 0.13 38.50
N MET A 620 -4.91 0.84 38.71
CA MET A 620 -5.11 2.17 38.14
C MET A 620 -4.08 3.17 38.66
N GLU A 621 -3.81 3.18 39.98
CA GLU A 621 -2.73 3.99 40.56
C GLU A 621 -1.33 3.61 40.04
N GLU A 622 -1.07 2.31 39.88
CA GLU A 622 0.20 1.78 39.35
C GLU A 622 0.43 2.29 37.92
N THR A 623 -0.55 2.12 37.03
CA THR A 623 -0.50 2.67 35.66
C THR A 623 -0.47 4.20 35.62
N GLY A 624 -1.08 4.88 36.60
CA GLY A 624 -1.04 6.35 36.70
C GLY A 624 0.37 6.86 37.02
N ARG A 625 1.08 6.19 37.93
CA ARG A 625 2.48 6.51 38.27
C ARG A 625 3.42 6.27 37.08
N GLU A 626 3.23 5.18 36.34
CA GLU A 626 3.96 4.88 35.11
C GLU A 626 3.72 5.97 34.04
N LEU A 627 2.45 6.36 33.82
CA LEU A 627 2.09 7.42 32.87
C LEU A 627 2.75 8.76 33.21
N SER A 628 2.73 9.18 34.48
CA SER A 628 3.41 10.41 34.92
C SER A 628 4.93 10.34 34.72
N SER A 629 5.54 9.17 34.90
CA SER A 629 6.97 8.96 34.63
C SER A 629 7.29 9.08 33.15
N CYS A 630 6.47 8.51 32.27
CA CYS A 630 6.63 8.64 30.81
C CYS A 630 6.41 10.07 30.32
N GLN A 631 5.42 10.79 30.86
CA GLN A 631 5.18 12.21 30.56
C GLN A 631 6.37 13.10 30.96
N LEU A 632 6.96 12.86 32.14
CA LEU A 632 8.17 13.57 32.57
C LEU A 632 9.36 13.29 31.64
N LEU A 633 9.53 12.05 31.20
CA LEU A 633 10.60 11.65 30.29
C LEU A 633 10.46 12.31 28.90
N ILE A 634 9.24 12.37 28.36
CA ILE A 634 8.93 13.12 27.12
C ILE A 634 9.30 14.60 27.28
N SER A 635 8.85 15.25 28.36
CA SER A 635 9.13 16.67 28.63
C SER A 635 10.64 16.96 28.69
N GLN A 636 11.43 16.06 29.29
CA GLN A 636 12.89 16.14 29.31
C GLN A 636 13.51 15.98 27.91
N HIS A 637 13.02 15.03 27.11
CA HIS A 637 13.52 14.81 25.75
C HIS A 637 13.19 16.00 24.84
N GLU A 638 11.96 16.52 24.89
CA GLU A 638 11.58 17.74 24.14
C GLU A 638 12.42 18.95 24.53
N ALA A 639 12.69 19.15 25.82
CA ALA A 639 13.56 20.24 26.28
C ALA A 639 15.00 20.10 25.75
N LYS A 640 15.51 18.86 25.69
CA LYS A 640 16.83 18.55 25.14
C LYS A 640 16.87 18.74 23.62
N ILE A 641 15.83 18.33 22.89
CA ILE A 641 15.68 18.58 21.45
C ILE A 641 15.65 20.08 21.17
N ARG A 642 14.83 20.87 21.88
CA ARG A 642 14.79 22.34 21.73
C ARG A 642 16.18 22.97 21.90
N SER A 643 16.91 22.61 22.97
CA SER A 643 18.27 23.12 23.22
C SER A 643 19.29 22.70 22.16
N LEU A 644 19.22 21.46 21.65
CA LEU A 644 20.09 21.00 20.56
C LEU A 644 19.80 21.70 19.23
N THR A 645 18.52 21.95 18.93
CA THR A 645 18.10 22.70 17.73
C THR A 645 18.58 24.15 17.77
N GLU A 646 18.47 24.84 18.90
CA GLU A 646 19.01 26.20 19.10
C GLU A 646 20.54 26.23 18.93
N TYR A 647 21.24 25.25 19.50
CA TYR A 647 22.69 25.10 19.32
C TYR A 647 23.08 24.88 17.86
N MET A 648 22.38 23.97 17.17
CA MET A 648 22.60 23.66 15.76
C MET A 648 22.36 24.87 14.86
N GLN A 649 21.32 25.68 15.12
CA GLN A 649 21.09 26.94 14.41
C GLN A 649 22.26 27.93 14.59
N SER A 650 22.86 28.01 15.79
CA SER A 650 24.04 28.83 16.03
C SER A 650 25.29 28.32 15.26
N VAL A 651 25.46 27.01 15.14
CA VAL A 651 26.56 26.39 14.37
C VAL A 651 26.36 26.61 12.87
N GLU A 652 25.13 26.46 12.36
CA GLU A 652 24.77 26.71 10.96
C GLU A 652 24.98 28.19 10.57
N GLN A 653 24.68 29.14 11.46
CA GLN A 653 25.01 30.56 11.25
C GLN A 653 26.52 30.80 11.13
N LYS A 654 27.34 30.18 12.00
CA LYS A 654 28.81 30.28 11.92
C LYS A 654 29.37 29.67 10.64
N LYS A 655 28.81 28.54 10.20
CA LYS A 655 29.14 27.89 8.93
C LYS A 655 28.85 28.80 7.74
N ARG A 656 27.67 29.44 7.67
CA ARG A 656 27.32 30.39 6.60
C ARG A 656 28.30 31.57 6.51
N LEU A 657 28.65 32.18 7.65
CA LEU A 657 29.64 33.27 7.69
C LEU A 657 31.03 32.82 7.20
N LEU A 658 31.42 31.57 7.44
CA LEU A 658 32.67 30.98 6.94
C LEU A 658 32.59 30.62 5.45
N GLU A 659 31.42 30.20 4.94
CA GLU A 659 31.16 29.98 3.52
C GLU A 659 31.23 31.32 2.74
N GLU A 660 30.55 32.37 3.21
CA GLU A 660 30.64 33.73 2.65
C GLU A 660 32.09 34.26 2.62
N SER A 661 32.85 34.04 3.70
CA SER A 661 34.27 34.43 3.76
C SER A 661 35.17 33.60 2.84
N HIS A 662 34.90 32.30 2.68
CA HIS A 662 35.61 31.42 1.76
C HIS A 662 35.37 31.80 0.30
N ASP A 663 34.14 32.17 -0.04
CA ASP A 663 33.76 32.53 -1.40
C ASP A 663 34.28 33.92 -1.79
N SER A 664 34.29 34.88 -0.86
CA SER A 664 34.97 36.17 -1.02
C SER A 664 36.49 36.00 -1.29
N LEU A 665 37.18 35.15 -0.51
CA LEU A 665 38.59 34.80 -0.75
C LEU A 665 38.80 34.10 -2.10
N SER A 666 37.83 33.29 -2.54
CA SER A 666 37.89 32.60 -3.83
C SER A 666 37.72 33.56 -5.00
N GLU A 667 36.87 34.59 -4.87
CA GLU A 667 36.68 35.65 -5.86
C GLU A 667 37.92 36.56 -5.96
N GLU A 668 38.56 36.89 -4.83
CA GLU A 668 39.84 37.63 -4.83
C GLU A 668 40.97 36.84 -5.50
N LEU A 669 41.10 35.55 -5.21
CA LEU A 669 42.07 34.67 -5.86
C LEU A 669 41.82 34.54 -7.37
N ALA A 670 40.56 34.50 -7.81
CA ALA A 670 40.20 34.48 -9.23
C ALA A 670 40.60 35.79 -9.93
N LYS A 671 40.32 36.95 -9.32
CA LYS A 671 40.73 38.27 -9.82
C LYS A 671 42.25 38.41 -9.92
N LEU A 672 43.01 37.83 -8.98
CA LEU A 672 44.47 37.78 -9.02
C LEU A 672 45.02 36.84 -10.12
N GLN A 673 44.25 35.84 -10.54
CA GLN A 673 44.63 34.94 -11.64
C GLN A 673 44.44 35.60 -13.01
N ASP A 674 43.40 36.41 -13.18
CA ASP A 674 43.07 37.08 -14.45
C ASP A 674 44.02 38.25 -14.79
N GLN A 675 44.70 38.82 -13.80
CA GLN A 675 45.58 40.00 -13.98
C GLN A 675 46.97 39.71 -14.59
N GLY A 676 47.31 38.45 -14.90
CA GLY A 676 48.34 38.10 -15.90
C GLY A 676 49.79 38.59 -15.65
N LYS A 677 50.16 39.06 -14.46
CA LYS A 677 51.52 39.56 -14.16
C LYS A 677 52.28 38.67 -13.19
N GLU A 678 53.25 37.93 -13.70
CA GLU A 678 54.15 37.07 -12.91
C GLU A 678 55.20 37.85 -12.08
N GLY A 679 54.75 38.65 -11.12
CA GLY A 679 55.62 39.24 -10.10
C GLY A 679 55.86 38.29 -8.92
N CYS A 680 57.09 38.26 -8.37
CA CYS A 680 57.42 37.46 -7.18
C CYS A 680 56.48 37.75 -5.99
N VAL A 681 56.09 39.01 -5.81
CA VAL A 681 55.14 39.45 -4.76
C VAL A 681 53.75 38.82 -4.92
N HIS A 682 53.25 38.69 -6.15
CA HIS A 682 51.94 38.06 -6.42
C HIS A 682 51.96 36.55 -6.16
N LYS A 683 53.09 35.87 -6.39
CA LYS A 683 53.23 34.43 -6.07
C LYS A 683 53.15 34.17 -4.55
N VAL A 684 53.74 35.04 -3.72
CA VAL A 684 53.66 34.93 -2.25
C VAL A 684 52.24 35.22 -1.74
N ALA A 685 51.60 36.29 -2.22
CA ALA A 685 50.23 36.62 -1.84
C ALA A 685 49.24 35.50 -2.22
N ARG A 686 49.42 34.90 -3.41
CA ARG A 686 48.62 33.77 -3.88
C ARG A 686 48.78 32.52 -2.98
N GLN A 687 50.01 32.15 -2.61
CA GLN A 687 50.24 31.03 -1.70
C GLN A 687 49.63 31.24 -0.31
N GLN A 688 49.65 32.47 0.22
CA GLN A 688 48.99 32.80 1.48
C GLN A 688 47.46 32.68 1.38
N GLY A 689 46.86 33.21 0.30
CA GLY A 689 45.42 33.09 0.05
C GLY A 689 44.96 31.64 -0.16
N GLU A 690 45.71 30.83 -0.92
CA GLU A 690 45.43 29.41 -1.12
C GLU A 690 45.53 28.61 0.20
N SER A 691 46.49 28.95 1.08
CA SER A 691 46.62 28.38 2.42
C SER A 691 45.43 28.74 3.32
N HIS A 692 45.01 30.01 3.34
CA HIS A 692 43.85 30.47 4.11
C HIS A 692 42.55 29.83 3.60
N ARG A 693 42.38 29.68 2.28
CA ARG A 693 41.25 28.95 1.68
C ARG A 693 41.20 27.49 2.13
N GLY A 694 42.37 26.82 2.18
CA GLY A 694 42.49 25.45 2.69
C GLY A 694 42.08 25.31 4.17
N LEU A 695 42.47 26.27 5.02
CA LEU A 695 42.08 26.33 6.42
C LEU A 695 40.57 26.53 6.59
N HIS A 696 39.95 27.45 5.84
CA HIS A 696 38.50 27.67 5.86
C HIS A 696 37.75 26.42 5.40
N HIS A 697 38.19 25.77 4.32
CA HIS A 697 37.60 24.53 3.83
C HIS A 697 37.66 23.41 4.89
N GLN A 698 38.78 23.27 5.61
CA GLN A 698 38.91 22.28 6.69
C GLN A 698 38.02 22.61 7.91
N GLN A 699 37.83 23.89 8.23
CA GLN A 699 36.89 24.31 9.29
C GLN A 699 35.43 24.05 8.89
N LEU A 700 35.06 24.31 7.64
CA LEU A 700 33.73 24.03 7.11
C LEU A 700 33.40 22.53 7.12
N ALA A 701 34.37 21.66 6.80
CA ALA A 701 34.20 20.22 6.95
C ALA A 701 33.86 19.84 8.40
N ARG A 702 34.65 20.31 9.38
CA ARG A 702 34.42 20.02 10.81
C ARG A 702 33.05 20.52 11.30
N LEU A 703 32.62 21.70 10.87
CA LEU A 703 31.30 22.23 11.24
C LEU A 703 30.16 21.41 10.63
N ARG A 704 30.32 20.92 9.39
CA ARG A 704 29.35 20.00 8.76
C ARG A 704 29.27 18.67 9.52
N ASP A 705 30.41 18.10 9.91
CA ASP A 705 30.46 16.87 10.72
C ASP A 705 29.80 17.08 12.10
N GLU A 706 30.03 18.22 12.74
CA GLU A 706 29.40 18.57 14.02
C GLU A 706 27.88 18.75 13.89
N ILE A 707 27.40 19.43 12.85
CA ILE A 707 25.96 19.56 12.54
C ILE A 707 25.34 18.18 12.32
N ASN A 708 25.98 17.31 11.53
CA ASN A 708 25.49 15.96 11.25
C ASN A 708 25.40 15.10 12.54
N GLU A 709 26.39 15.16 13.42
CA GLU A 709 26.36 14.44 14.71
C GLU A 709 25.25 14.99 15.63
N LYS A 710 25.04 16.32 15.69
CA LYS A 710 23.93 16.88 16.49
C LYS A 710 22.56 16.54 15.91
N GLN A 711 22.43 16.52 14.59
CA GLN A 711 21.20 16.09 13.92
C GLN A 711 20.89 14.62 14.24
N ARG A 712 21.88 13.71 14.18
CA ARG A 712 21.66 12.29 14.55
C ARG A 712 21.15 12.14 15.99
N ILE A 713 21.69 12.92 16.94
CA ILE A 713 21.22 12.92 18.34
C ILE A 713 19.78 13.46 18.46
N ILE A 714 19.40 14.47 17.65
CA ILE A 714 18.02 14.97 17.61
C ILE A 714 17.07 13.89 17.05
N ASP A 715 17.48 13.19 16.00
CA ASP A 715 16.69 12.13 15.37
C ASP A 715 16.48 10.95 16.35
N GLU A 716 17.55 10.47 16.99
CA GLU A 716 17.51 9.43 18.04
C GLU A 716 16.57 9.82 19.21
N LEU A 717 16.61 11.07 19.68
CA LEU A 717 15.72 11.56 20.74
C LEU A 717 14.27 11.70 20.27
N THR A 718 14.05 12.06 19.00
CA THR A 718 12.71 12.20 18.42
C THR A 718 12.06 10.83 18.25
N GLU A 719 12.80 9.83 17.77
CA GLU A 719 12.35 8.44 17.70
C GLU A 719 12.01 7.89 19.10
N SER A 720 12.85 8.16 20.11
CA SER A 720 12.58 7.80 21.51
C SER A 720 11.24 8.39 22.00
N VAL A 721 11.00 9.70 21.80
CA VAL A 721 9.74 10.36 22.16
C VAL A 721 8.55 9.73 21.45
N THR A 722 8.64 9.51 20.14
CA THR A 722 7.58 8.88 19.34
C THR A 722 7.25 7.47 19.84
N ASN A 723 8.25 6.66 20.16
CA ASN A 723 8.06 5.33 20.73
C ASN A 723 7.38 5.37 22.11
N ILE A 724 7.74 6.33 22.98
CA ILE A 724 7.08 6.49 24.29
C ILE A 724 5.60 6.90 24.11
N ILE A 725 5.30 7.79 23.16
CA ILE A 725 3.92 8.21 22.84
C ILE A 725 3.07 7.02 22.35
N TYR A 726 3.61 6.16 21.48
CA TYR A 726 2.91 4.94 21.04
C TYR A 726 2.63 3.98 22.20
N ASN A 727 3.58 3.80 23.13
CA ASN A 727 3.39 2.99 24.32
C ASN A 727 2.30 3.57 25.25
N ILE A 728 2.27 4.90 25.46
CA ILE A 728 1.21 5.58 26.21
C ILE A 728 -0.17 5.33 25.57
N ALA A 729 -0.28 5.47 24.25
CA ALA A 729 -1.54 5.23 23.52
C ALA A 729 -2.02 3.78 23.66
N PHE A 730 -1.10 2.81 23.62
CA PHE A 730 -1.40 1.39 23.83
C PHE A 730 -1.89 1.11 25.27
N VAL A 731 -1.21 1.66 26.29
CA VAL A 731 -1.63 1.55 27.70
C VAL A 731 -3.01 2.19 27.92
N PHE A 732 -3.26 3.35 27.33
CA PHE A 732 -4.56 4.02 27.42
C PHE A 732 -5.70 3.18 26.82
N LEU A 733 -5.47 2.58 25.64
CA LEU A 733 -6.42 1.65 25.02
C LEU A 733 -6.67 0.41 25.89
N TYR A 734 -5.62 -0.15 26.51
CA TYR A 734 -5.73 -1.28 27.43
C TYR A 734 -6.51 -0.94 28.70
N VAL A 735 -6.31 0.25 29.29
CA VAL A 735 -7.07 0.75 30.44
C VAL A 735 -8.55 0.92 30.09
N ILE A 736 -8.87 1.53 28.93
CA ILE A 736 -10.26 1.63 28.42
C ILE A 736 -10.89 0.23 28.29
N LEU A 737 -10.16 -0.72 27.70
CA LEU A 737 -10.64 -2.10 27.53
C LEU A 737 -10.91 -2.78 28.89
N CYS A 738 -10.07 -2.54 29.90
CA CYS A 738 -10.25 -3.06 31.25
C CYS A 738 -11.48 -2.45 31.95
N ILE A 739 -11.66 -1.13 31.86
CA ILE A 739 -12.83 -0.42 32.41
C ILE A 739 -14.11 -0.95 31.74
N HIS A 740 -14.12 -1.06 30.41
CA HIS A 740 -15.25 -1.57 29.65
C HIS A 740 -15.58 -3.02 30.02
N LYS A 741 -14.57 -3.88 30.21
CA LYS A 741 -14.74 -5.27 30.68
C LYS A 741 -15.24 -5.36 32.12
N CYS A 742 -14.92 -4.39 32.96
CA CYS A 742 -15.44 -4.30 34.33
C CYS A 742 -16.93 -3.87 34.34
N LEU A 743 -17.28 -2.87 33.53
CA LEU A 743 -18.67 -2.44 33.31
C LEU A 743 -19.54 -3.56 32.72
N LEU A 744 -19.08 -4.26 31.67
CA LEU A 744 -19.79 -5.40 31.08
C LEU A 744 -20.00 -6.55 32.07
N ASN A 745 -19.04 -6.83 32.96
CA ASN A 745 -19.20 -7.86 34.00
C ASN A 745 -20.26 -7.47 35.04
N ASN A 746 -20.38 -6.19 35.38
CA ASN A 746 -21.46 -5.70 36.23
C ASN A 746 -22.83 -5.77 35.51
N GLN A 747 -22.88 -5.44 34.22
CA GLN A 747 -24.11 -5.46 33.42
C GLN A 747 -24.62 -6.89 33.15
N ALA A 748 -23.73 -7.82 32.75
CA ALA A 748 -24.07 -9.22 32.48
C ALA A 748 -24.53 -10.01 33.72
N ARG A 749 -24.06 -9.62 34.92
CA ARG A 749 -24.46 -10.24 36.20
C ARG A 749 -25.80 -9.73 36.73
N CYS A 750 -26.23 -8.52 36.36
CA CYS A 750 -27.61 -8.08 36.58
C CYS A 750 -28.62 -8.77 35.64
N CYS A 751 -28.20 -9.14 34.44
CA CYS A 751 -29.08 -9.77 33.43
C CYS A 751 -29.26 -11.29 33.57
N SER A 752 -28.51 -11.96 34.45
CA SER A 752 -28.53 -13.42 34.63
C SER A 752 -29.39 -13.87 35.82
N SER A 753 -30.63 -13.36 35.90
CA SER A 753 -31.71 -13.99 36.66
C SER A 753 -32.84 -14.40 35.71
N PRO A 754 -33.42 -15.61 35.83
CA PRO A 754 -34.46 -16.06 34.91
C PRO A 754 -35.79 -15.36 35.24
N PHE A 755 -36.15 -14.36 34.44
CA PHE A 755 -37.48 -13.76 34.44
C PHE A 755 -38.44 -14.56 33.54
N PRO A 756 -39.42 -15.32 34.08
CA PRO A 756 -40.54 -15.79 33.29
C PRO A 756 -41.47 -14.60 32.95
N SER A 757 -41.92 -14.56 31.70
CA SER A 757 -42.74 -13.47 31.16
C SER A 757 -44.18 -13.48 31.67
N ARG A 758 -44.50 -12.55 32.59
CA ARG A 758 -45.88 -12.12 32.90
C ARG A 758 -45.97 -10.60 33.13
N PRO A 759 -47.14 -9.97 32.88
CA PRO A 759 -47.26 -8.51 32.82
C PRO A 759 -47.02 -7.83 34.17
N ARG A 760 -46.38 -6.65 34.12
CA ARG A 760 -46.05 -5.85 35.31
C ARG A 760 -47.27 -5.08 35.83
N GLY A 761 -47.45 -5.10 37.15
CA GLY A 761 -48.41 -4.25 37.87
C GLY A 761 -49.11 -4.99 39.00
N LEU A 762 -48.83 -4.59 40.25
CA LEU A 762 -49.29 -5.21 41.51
C LEU A 762 -48.86 -6.68 41.69
N LEU A 763 -47.95 -6.95 42.65
CA LEU A 763 -48.13 -8.08 43.59
C LEU A 763 -47.11 -8.12 44.75
N LEU A 764 -45.95 -7.44 44.71
CA LEU A 764 -45.07 -7.38 45.89
C LEU A 764 -45.56 -6.44 47.01
N ALA A 765 -46.43 -5.48 46.69
CA ALA A 765 -47.10 -4.66 47.69
C ALA A 765 -48.30 -5.39 48.35
N SER A 766 -48.86 -6.44 47.74
CA SER A 766 -50.12 -7.02 48.22
C SER A 766 -50.01 -7.93 49.46
N PRO A 767 -48.96 -8.76 49.64
CA PRO A 767 -48.76 -9.52 50.88
C PRO A 767 -48.43 -8.57 52.02
N VAL A 768 -47.42 -7.70 51.82
CA VAL A 768 -46.96 -6.74 52.84
C VAL A 768 -48.07 -5.77 53.25
N ALA A 769 -48.89 -5.26 52.32
CA ALA A 769 -50.03 -4.41 52.67
C ALA A 769 -51.19 -5.20 53.32
N ARG A 770 -51.41 -6.48 52.97
CA ARG A 770 -52.38 -7.34 53.67
C ARG A 770 -51.90 -7.65 55.08
N GLU A 771 -50.65 -8.03 55.27
CA GLU A 771 -50.07 -8.30 56.59
C GLU A 771 -49.98 -7.04 57.46
N LEU A 772 -49.63 -5.88 56.90
CA LEU A 772 -49.71 -4.60 57.61
C LEU A 772 -51.16 -4.23 57.97
N GLN A 773 -52.15 -4.52 57.11
CA GLN A 773 -53.56 -4.33 57.44
C GLN A 773 -54.03 -5.34 58.50
N THR A 774 -53.53 -6.58 58.49
CA THR A 774 -53.81 -7.60 59.51
C THR A 774 -53.19 -7.19 60.85
N LEU A 775 -51.94 -6.72 60.87
CA LEU A 775 -51.28 -6.11 62.03
C LEU A 775 -52.02 -4.87 62.54
N HIS A 776 -52.53 -4.02 61.64
CA HIS A 776 -53.34 -2.86 62.01
C HIS A 776 -54.68 -3.27 62.64
N ASN A 777 -55.33 -4.30 62.10
CA ASN A 777 -56.57 -4.86 62.63
C ASN A 777 -56.36 -5.58 63.97
N LEU A 778 -55.27 -6.35 64.12
CA LEU A 778 -54.85 -6.99 65.37
C LEU A 778 -54.51 -5.94 66.44
N ARG A 779 -53.78 -4.88 66.08
CA ARG A 779 -53.54 -3.72 66.96
C ARG A 779 -54.85 -3.06 67.38
N LYS A 780 -55.83 -2.91 66.48
CA LYS A 780 -57.14 -2.34 66.79
C LYS A 780 -57.93 -3.22 67.76
N LEU A 781 -57.93 -4.54 67.54
CA LEU A 781 -58.54 -5.53 68.44
C LEU A 781 -57.85 -5.55 69.80
N PHE A 782 -56.53 -5.53 69.85
CA PHE A 782 -55.74 -5.49 71.09
C PHE A 782 -56.03 -4.21 71.90
N VAL A 783 -56.08 -3.05 71.25
CA VAL A 783 -56.44 -1.78 71.91
C VAL A 783 -57.91 -1.79 72.39
N GLN A 784 -58.83 -2.38 71.63
CA GLN A 784 -60.23 -2.53 72.07
C GLN A 784 -60.36 -3.50 73.25
N ASP A 785 -59.67 -4.64 73.24
CA ASP A 785 -59.63 -5.58 74.35
C ASP A 785 -59.03 -4.93 75.61
N LEU A 786 -57.89 -4.23 75.47
CA LEU A 786 -57.25 -3.50 76.56
C LEU A 786 -58.18 -2.40 77.13
N THR A 787 -58.90 -1.67 76.26
CA THR A 787 -59.91 -0.67 76.67
C THR A 787 -61.11 -1.33 77.36
N SER A 788 -61.51 -2.54 76.94
CA SER A 788 -62.59 -3.30 77.57
C SER A 788 -62.20 -3.84 78.94
N ARG A 789 -60.94 -4.28 79.11
CA ARG A 789 -60.38 -4.72 80.40
C ARG A 789 -60.23 -3.53 81.36
N VAL A 790 -59.78 -2.38 80.86
CA VAL A 790 -59.73 -1.11 81.63
C VAL A 790 -61.14 -0.67 82.07
N LYS A 791 -62.17 -0.83 81.21
CA LYS A 791 -63.57 -0.58 81.58
C LYS A 791 -64.14 -1.61 82.57
N LYS A 792 -63.78 -2.89 82.45
CA LYS A 792 -64.17 -3.91 83.45
C LYS A 792 -63.47 -3.73 84.80
N SER A 793 -62.26 -3.18 84.82
CA SER A 793 -61.59 -2.78 86.06
C SER A 793 -62.11 -1.47 86.67
N SER A 794 -63.04 -0.76 86.01
CA SER A 794 -63.69 0.44 86.55
C SER A 794 -65.12 0.20 87.08
N GLU A 795 -65.54 -1.05 87.22
CA GLU A 795 -66.84 -1.44 87.84
C GLU A 795 -66.64 -2.19 89.18
N MET A 796 -65.47 -2.09 89.80
CA MET A 796 -65.26 -2.48 91.20
C MET A 796 -64.82 -1.27 92.01
N GLU A 797 -65.42 -1.12 93.20
CA GLU A 797 -65.30 0.02 94.10
C GLU A 797 -63.85 0.29 94.57
N PRO A 798 -63.53 1.53 94.98
CA PRO A 798 -62.16 1.98 95.13
C PRO A 798 -61.55 1.57 96.46
N ASP A 799 -60.25 1.24 96.45
CA ASP A 799 -59.42 1.43 97.64
C ASP A 799 -58.01 1.91 97.26
N ASP A 800 -57.41 2.71 98.14
CA ASP A 800 -56.40 3.71 97.76
C ASP A 800 -54.95 3.20 97.94
N SER A 801 -54.16 3.18 96.86
CA SER A 801 -52.69 3.39 96.88
C SER A 801 -52.04 3.41 95.48
N GLY A 802 -51.64 4.60 95.01
CA GLY A 802 -50.38 4.78 94.26
C GLY A 802 -50.32 4.55 92.73
N GLY A 803 -51.31 3.94 92.07
CA GLY A 803 -51.19 3.55 90.64
C GLY A 803 -51.40 4.66 89.58
N SER A 804 -52.11 5.75 89.91
CA SER A 804 -52.74 6.64 88.91
C SER A 804 -51.76 7.51 88.10
N CYS A 805 -50.64 7.95 88.69
CA CYS A 805 -49.71 8.89 88.03
C CYS A 805 -48.83 8.19 86.98
N THR A 806 -48.24 7.06 87.33
CA THR A 806 -47.38 6.24 86.46
C THR A 806 -48.14 5.64 85.28
N GLN A 807 -49.43 5.33 85.46
CA GLN A 807 -50.28 4.85 84.37
C GLN A 807 -50.63 5.98 83.38
N LYS A 808 -50.93 7.19 83.88
CA LYS A 808 -51.11 8.39 83.02
C LYS A 808 -49.83 8.79 82.28
N GLN A 809 -48.66 8.68 82.93
CA GLN A 809 -47.36 8.90 82.26
C GLN A 809 -47.08 7.86 81.17
N LYS A 810 -47.40 6.57 81.40
CA LYS A 810 -47.28 5.53 80.36
C LYS A 810 -48.24 5.75 79.18
N ILE A 811 -49.47 6.19 79.43
CA ILE A 811 -50.42 6.56 78.37
C ILE A 811 -49.90 7.77 77.57
N SER A 812 -49.48 8.83 78.25
CA SER A 812 -48.91 10.03 77.58
C SER A 812 -47.64 9.71 76.79
N PHE A 813 -46.76 8.83 77.30
CA PHE A 813 -45.58 8.36 76.58
C PHE A 813 -45.94 7.56 75.32
N LEU A 814 -46.96 6.70 75.39
CA LEU A 814 -47.46 5.94 74.24
C LEU A 814 -48.14 6.84 73.21
N GLU A 815 -48.94 7.82 73.64
CA GLU A 815 -49.57 8.82 72.77
C GLU A 815 -48.51 9.67 72.03
N ASN A 816 -47.48 10.13 72.74
CA ASN A 816 -46.41 10.95 72.15
C ASN A 816 -45.57 10.15 71.13
N ASN A 817 -45.28 8.87 71.41
CA ASN A 817 -44.62 7.98 70.45
C ASN A 817 -45.53 7.61 69.26
N LEU A 818 -46.84 7.45 69.47
CA LEU A 818 -47.82 7.23 68.40
C LEU A 818 -47.96 8.46 67.48
N ASP A 819 -47.90 9.68 68.02
CA ASP A 819 -47.92 10.91 67.24
C ASP A 819 -46.60 11.13 66.49
N GLN A 820 -45.45 10.74 67.06
CA GLN A 820 -44.16 10.69 66.33
C GLN A 820 -44.18 9.66 65.19
N LEU A 821 -44.67 8.44 65.41
CA LEU A 821 -44.86 7.47 64.31
C LEU A 821 -45.81 8.01 63.23
N THR A 822 -46.85 8.76 63.61
CA THR A 822 -47.80 9.39 62.67
C THR A 822 -47.16 10.54 61.89
N LYS A 823 -46.21 11.28 62.50
CA LYS A 823 -45.37 12.29 61.82
C LYS A 823 -44.39 11.66 60.84
N VAL A 824 -43.69 10.57 61.21
CA VAL A 824 -42.84 9.80 60.29
C VAL A 824 -43.65 9.22 59.12
N HIS A 825 -44.85 8.69 59.41
CA HIS A 825 -45.79 8.20 58.39
C HIS A 825 -46.37 9.31 57.48
N LYS A 826 -46.40 10.57 57.94
CA LYS A 826 -46.68 11.75 57.10
C LYS A 826 -45.46 12.21 56.30
N GLN A 827 -44.25 12.12 56.86
CA GLN A 827 -42.98 12.49 56.19
C GLN A 827 -42.56 11.51 55.09
N LEU A 828 -42.95 10.24 55.17
CA LEU A 828 -42.75 9.25 54.11
C LEU A 828 -43.77 9.34 52.97
N ARG A 829 -44.79 10.22 53.08
CA ARG A 829 -45.86 10.36 52.08
C ARG A 829 -45.50 11.21 50.84
N PRO A 830 -44.68 12.28 50.89
CA PRO A 830 -44.39 13.13 49.72
C PRO A 830 -43.51 12.45 48.66
N GLU A 831 -42.50 11.67 49.06
CA GLU A 831 -41.56 11.05 48.11
C GLU A 831 -42.21 10.00 47.20
N PHE A 832 -43.35 9.42 47.61
CA PHE A 832 -44.12 8.48 46.78
C PHE A 832 -45.15 9.16 45.84
N ILE A 833 -45.30 10.49 45.88
CA ILE A 833 -46.31 11.23 45.09
C ILE A 833 -45.73 11.90 43.83
N ILE A 834 -44.40 11.87 43.64
CA ILE A 834 -43.74 12.50 42.46
C ILE A 834 -43.78 11.62 41.19
N LEU A 835 -44.14 10.33 41.27
CA LEU A 835 -44.10 9.40 40.13
C LEU A 835 -45.44 8.77 39.71
N THR A 836 -46.57 9.44 39.93
CA THR A 836 -47.88 9.01 39.39
C THR A 836 -48.66 10.12 38.69
N ALA A 837 -48.19 10.54 37.50
CA ALA A 837 -49.03 11.24 36.53
C ALA A 837 -49.88 10.22 35.73
N LYS A 838 -51.20 10.47 35.62
CA LYS A 838 -52.15 9.62 34.88
C LYS A 838 -52.08 9.87 33.36
N PRO A 839 -52.52 8.90 32.51
CA PRO A 839 -52.36 8.99 31.06
C PRO A 839 -53.39 9.93 30.42
N VAL A 840 -52.97 10.66 29.39
CA VAL A 840 -53.86 11.44 28.51
C VAL A 840 -53.79 10.86 27.08
N ARG A 841 -54.95 10.69 26.46
CA ARG A 841 -55.12 10.28 25.05
C ARG A 841 -55.55 11.48 24.17
N PRO A 842 -55.48 11.40 22.82
CA PRO A 842 -54.94 12.49 22.00
C PRO A 842 -55.96 13.51 21.44
N LYS A 843 -55.38 14.59 20.89
CA LYS A 843 -55.93 15.66 20.01
C LYS A 843 -56.40 16.95 20.70
N GLN A 844 -55.60 18.01 20.59
CA GLN A 844 -55.92 19.34 20.02
C GLN A 844 -54.82 20.39 20.36
N VAL A 845 -54.58 21.33 19.44
CA VAL A 845 -53.72 22.54 19.52
C VAL A 845 -54.65 23.71 19.98
N PRO A 846 -54.27 24.87 20.62
CA PRO A 846 -53.03 25.65 20.39
C PRO A 846 -52.48 26.59 21.55
N VAL A 847 -51.48 27.44 21.19
CA VAL A 847 -51.05 28.76 21.76
C VAL A 847 -49.97 28.85 22.88
N CYS A 848 -49.10 29.86 22.72
CA CYS A 848 -47.91 30.37 23.44
C CYS A 848 -48.12 30.73 24.95
N SER A 849 -47.12 31.03 25.79
CA SER A 849 -46.00 32.01 25.63
C SER A 849 -44.82 31.75 26.64
N PRO A 850 -43.74 32.59 26.76
CA PRO A 850 -42.36 32.06 26.86
C PRO A 850 -41.63 32.26 28.21
N THR A 851 -40.65 31.38 28.52
CA THR A 851 -39.33 31.68 29.17
C THR A 851 -38.53 30.39 29.50
N ASN A 852 -37.59 29.95 28.65
CA ASN A 852 -36.45 29.10 29.06
C ASN A 852 -35.32 29.10 27.97
N PRO A 853 -34.02 29.22 28.29
CA PRO A 853 -32.96 29.47 27.29
C PRO A 853 -32.38 28.26 26.52
N PHE A 854 -32.94 27.05 26.65
CA PHE A 854 -32.32 25.81 26.12
C PHE A 854 -32.61 25.48 24.64
N TYR A 855 -33.03 26.45 23.82
CA TYR A 855 -33.45 26.24 22.42
C TYR A 855 -32.45 26.76 21.36
N THR A 856 -31.16 26.78 21.69
CA THR A 856 -30.12 27.51 20.92
C THR A 856 -28.93 26.66 20.45
N TYR A 857 -29.07 25.31 20.39
CA TYR A 857 -28.03 24.45 19.80
C TYR A 857 -28.51 23.33 18.86
N ILE A 858 -29.81 23.06 18.74
CA ILE A 858 -30.37 22.19 17.68
C ILE A 858 -31.24 23.02 16.73
N ARG A 859 -30.62 24.07 16.17
CA ARG A 859 -31.17 24.85 15.05
C ARG A 859 -30.10 25.63 14.27
N ALA A 860 -28.98 24.96 13.95
CA ALA A 860 -27.87 25.55 13.20
C ALA A 860 -27.42 24.74 11.96
N THR A 861 -27.99 23.54 11.71
CA THR A 861 -27.65 22.70 10.55
C THR A 861 -28.89 22.06 9.89
N GLU A 862 -29.87 22.90 9.57
CA GLU A 862 -30.87 22.59 8.54
C GLU A 862 -31.46 23.91 8.01
N GLN A 863 -30.88 24.43 6.91
CA GLN A 863 -31.50 25.46 6.09
C GLN A 863 -31.70 24.92 4.68
N ALA A 864 -32.94 24.96 4.20
CA ALA A 864 -33.33 24.41 2.91
C ALA A 864 -33.17 25.43 1.78
N ASN A 865 -32.65 24.96 0.64
CA ASN A 865 -32.85 25.66 -0.63
C ASN A 865 -34.31 25.45 -1.09
N THR A 866 -35.14 26.48 -1.10
CA THR A 866 -36.36 26.50 -1.90
C THR A 866 -36.77 27.93 -2.26
N TYR A 867 -36.43 28.36 -3.47
CA TYR A 867 -36.99 29.58 -4.07
C TYR A 867 -38.44 29.34 -4.51
N SER A 868 -39.31 30.36 -4.40
CA SER A 868 -40.68 30.33 -4.90
C SER A 868 -40.90 31.39 -5.98
N ASN A 869 -41.71 31.05 -6.98
CA ASN A 869 -41.99 31.86 -8.18
C ASN A 869 -42.81 33.13 -7.90
N ALA A 870 -42.58 34.20 -8.69
CA ALA A 870 -43.64 34.87 -9.47
C ALA A 870 -43.12 35.91 -10.50
N CYS A 871 -43.61 35.78 -11.75
CA CYS A 871 -43.93 36.83 -12.74
C CYS A 871 -42.83 37.61 -13.53
N PHE A 872 -42.84 37.35 -14.85
CA PHE A 872 -42.75 38.29 -16.00
C PHE A 872 -41.62 39.35 -16.08
N GLN A 873 -40.68 39.16 -17.03
CA GLN A 873 -40.67 39.85 -18.35
C GLN A 873 -39.51 39.41 -19.28
N GLY A 874 -39.81 39.25 -20.58
CA GLY A 874 -38.98 39.74 -21.70
C GLY A 874 -37.67 39.02 -22.13
N ASN A 875 -37.70 38.43 -23.34
CA ASN A 875 -36.58 38.15 -24.27
C ASN A 875 -35.49 37.14 -23.81
N GLY A 876 -35.00 36.20 -24.62
CA GLY A 876 -35.33 35.84 -26.01
C GLY A 876 -34.42 34.71 -26.54
N THR A 877 -34.70 34.22 -27.75
CA THR A 877 -33.88 33.30 -28.60
C THR A 877 -33.60 31.85 -28.12
N GLN A 878 -34.27 30.91 -28.82
CA GLN A 878 -33.86 29.54 -29.22
C GLN A 878 -32.42 29.45 -29.79
N PRO A 879 -31.76 28.27 -29.98
CA PRO A 879 -32.27 26.93 -30.41
C PRO A 879 -31.69 25.70 -29.64
N SER A 880 -31.95 24.41 -29.93
CA SER A 880 -33.09 23.63 -30.51
C SER A 880 -32.83 22.10 -30.32
N ALA A 881 -33.59 21.22 -31.01
CA ALA A 881 -33.35 19.76 -31.22
C ALA A 881 -33.65 18.80 -30.02
N PRO A 882 -33.91 17.49 -30.27
CA PRO A 882 -35.30 17.04 -30.49
C PRO A 882 -35.75 15.87 -29.58
N SER A 883 -37.00 15.44 -29.79
CA SER A 883 -37.81 14.62 -28.88
C SER A 883 -38.15 13.19 -29.38
N VAL A 884 -39.00 12.49 -28.60
CA VAL A 884 -39.81 11.28 -28.94
C VAL A 884 -39.05 9.93 -28.86
N HIS A 885 -39.34 9.00 -27.93
CA HIS A 885 -40.61 8.27 -27.78
C HIS A 885 -40.83 7.66 -26.37
N CYS A 886 -42.06 7.79 -25.85
CA CYS A 886 -42.64 6.85 -24.89
C CYS A 886 -43.63 5.93 -25.62
N ASN A 887 -43.81 4.70 -25.12
CA ASN A 887 -44.98 3.87 -25.45
C ASN A 887 -45.47 3.13 -24.19
N PRO A 888 -46.68 3.41 -23.68
CA PRO A 888 -47.23 2.77 -22.49
C PRO A 888 -48.19 1.61 -22.82
N ASN A 889 -48.02 0.47 -22.17
CA ASN A 889 -49.06 -0.55 -22.05
C ASN A 889 -49.17 -1.02 -20.59
N SER A 890 -50.30 -0.72 -19.97
CA SER A 890 -50.81 -1.26 -18.70
C SER A 890 -51.91 -2.31 -19.03
N PRO A 891 -52.64 -3.00 -18.10
CA PRO A 891 -52.99 -2.59 -16.73
C PRO A 891 -53.12 -3.73 -15.66
N SER A 892 -53.67 -3.34 -14.49
CA SER A 892 -54.34 -4.15 -13.44
C SER A 892 -53.50 -5.21 -12.66
N GLN A 893 -53.15 -4.96 -11.39
CA GLN A 893 -54.00 -5.08 -10.17
C GLN A 893 -54.46 -6.52 -9.84
N VAL A 894 -53.91 -7.10 -8.76
CA VAL A 894 -54.66 -7.61 -7.57
C VAL A 894 -53.73 -7.56 -6.35
N CYS A 895 -54.16 -6.92 -5.27
CA CYS A 895 -53.65 -7.17 -3.92
C CYS A 895 -54.56 -8.21 -3.24
N ASP A 896 -54.02 -9.14 -2.43
CA ASP A 896 -54.06 -9.03 -0.96
C ASP A 896 -53.35 -10.21 -0.23
N ARG A 897 -52.97 -9.95 1.04
CA ARG A 897 -52.75 -10.88 2.18
C ARG A 897 -51.60 -11.94 2.21
N ARG A 898 -50.65 -11.57 3.09
CA ARG A 898 -50.31 -12.22 4.39
C ARG A 898 -49.08 -13.14 4.52
N GLN A 899 -48.08 -12.53 5.16
CA GLN A 899 -47.44 -12.93 6.44
C GLN A 899 -46.35 -14.03 6.49
N LYS A 900 -45.20 -13.56 6.98
CA LYS A 900 -44.32 -14.18 8.01
C LYS A 900 -43.55 -15.46 7.63
N SER A 901 -42.25 -15.32 7.40
CA SER A 901 -41.26 -15.70 8.42
C SER A 901 -39.84 -15.28 8.00
N LEU A 902 -39.23 -14.39 8.77
CA LEU A 902 -37.81 -14.01 8.65
C LEU A 902 -37.29 -13.80 10.07
N TRP A 903 -36.63 -14.83 10.61
CA TRP A 903 -35.83 -14.80 11.83
C TRP A 903 -34.62 -15.69 11.58
N SER A 904 -33.51 -15.07 11.13
CA SER A 904 -32.19 -15.67 11.10
C SER A 904 -31.36 -15.17 12.29
N SER A 905 -30.39 -15.99 12.69
CA SER A 905 -29.66 -15.93 13.96
C SER A 905 -28.72 -14.71 14.12
N PRO A 906 -28.30 -14.37 15.36
CA PRO A 906 -27.53 -13.17 15.65
C PRO A 906 -26.01 -13.33 15.44
N HIS A 907 -25.30 -12.20 15.58
CA HIS A 907 -23.84 -12.01 15.59
C HIS A 907 -23.17 -11.64 14.26
N SER A 908 -23.31 -10.36 13.86
CA SER A 908 -22.17 -9.48 13.53
C SER A 908 -22.64 -8.02 13.59
N ILE A 909 -22.04 -7.23 14.46
CA ILE A 909 -22.34 -5.79 14.61
C ILE A 909 -21.32 -5.02 13.77
N PRO A 910 -21.73 -4.20 12.78
CA PRO A 910 -20.81 -3.36 12.02
C PRO A 910 -20.17 -2.28 12.92
N LEU A 911 -18.92 -1.90 12.63
CA LEU A 911 -18.18 -0.89 13.41
C LEU A 911 -18.92 0.46 13.51
N CYS A 912 -19.70 0.82 12.48
CA CYS A 912 -20.55 2.02 12.48
C CYS A 912 -21.62 2.02 13.58
N TYR A 913 -22.07 0.85 14.05
CA TYR A 913 -23.05 0.73 15.14
C TYR A 913 -22.41 0.98 16.51
N LEU A 914 -21.09 0.77 16.65
CA LEU A 914 -20.35 1.11 17.87
C LEU A 914 -20.25 2.63 18.03
N ILE A 915 -20.01 3.35 16.92
CA ILE A 915 -19.95 4.82 16.91
C ILE A 915 -21.33 5.42 17.24
N PHE A 916 -22.42 4.85 16.71
CA PHE A 916 -23.78 5.31 17.02
C PHE A 916 -24.16 5.11 18.50
N LEU A 917 -23.64 4.07 19.15
CA LEU A 917 -23.80 3.80 20.59
C LEU A 917 -22.85 4.59 21.51
N MET A 918 -21.94 5.39 20.95
CA MET A 918 -21.11 6.37 21.70
C MET A 918 -21.62 7.81 21.56
N HIS A 919 -22.76 8.02 20.90
CA HIS A 919 -23.43 9.31 20.72
C HIS A 919 -24.89 9.33 21.21
N CYS A 920 -25.30 8.30 21.96
CA CYS A 920 -26.56 8.23 22.71
C CYS A 920 -26.27 7.73 24.13
#